data_AF-A0A972CQK4-F1
#
_entry.id   AF-A0A972CQK4-F1
#
_cell.length_a   1.000
_cell.length_b   1.000
_cell.length_c   1.000
_cell.angle_alpha   90.00
_cell.angle_beta   90.00
_cell.angle_gamma   90.00
#
_symmetry.space_group_name_H-M   'P 1'
#
loop_
_entity.id
_entity.type
_entity.pdbx_description
1 polymer ?
#
loop_
_entity_poly.entity_id
_entity_poly.type
_entity_poly.pdbx_seq_one_letter_code
_entity_poly.pdbx_strand_id
1 'polypeptide(L)'
;MSEETSKKQDIKISLETWDPENGKGIDDLLAAGHSPQVLDGEAALAFAKQVKKEAQEADPSPAMKRIQEQIERVKEEQSAVLAFDEDFIKSLAGQSSVVIGEVKAALKEVLGSKLNLNDFSKAIKEAQNRTQRDNLVVITGGGKQEKGLKIPPLLEHEYGYYKNVDRGGEIWPEILSNFKLHTKERIVMQDGSEFVNADLSIEGEKPYPILLPPKAFLSSRDLLVGLKTSRAVWMGKDMDVQLLRNHLLKQNAPTLNGVESVGRYEDYIVLPNIVLDKNGPVEKPSLTLINPGNHNYLDALPKKYPSREEHFQAAKSIYENLTRINEPSVIGSVIGWSFALPWCDLLRTTPGWGGFPHLVIWGAAGSGKTETCKTVLRLSGIPWSFEPFALPKTRFTRLNVYSLTSLTPVFMDEYRPGAWPRHESSKVHEEWRGCYNRLQDERGQADLSTKTYSLCAPLIIAGEDRPRDTTALEERIIAINPKKEVVAGETKEFGTECKKAFSQLHQVSLEDFALPFWSWSLRVADWRHRVQEARKSIINWKNRTGYAMPNRVVNNLAIMLFGWSIFEDYGSYLGLKPASFINGGSVFNAFIAAYLEVMPDGKQTSELDELFIFIGQMVVNGVLEPDVHFATFKENQIVVRIPEILPKAYEYARRSDRKRELLGLDAYRSLIKNAAEKEGSYVLSTSERADFHSPAGGRAQFRGVLIDPQILEEQTGVETNIWFKGTTRDYIAFNSYPWQR
;
A
#
# COMPACT_ATOMS: atom_id res chain seq x y z
N MET A 1 29.92 -47.89 -7.49
CA MET A 1 30.73 -46.66 -7.53
C MET A 1 29.76 -45.51 -7.71
N SER A 2 29.60 -44.54 -6.82
CA SER A 2 30.56 -43.95 -5.88
C SER A 2 29.91 -43.64 -4.53
N GLU A 3 30.72 -43.80 -3.49
CA GLU A 3 30.48 -43.40 -2.11
C GLU A 3 30.31 -41.89 -1.99
N GLU A 4 29.42 -41.45 -1.09
CA GLU A 4 29.63 -40.24 -0.29
C GLU A 4 28.83 -40.34 1.02
N THR A 5 29.45 -41.04 1.97
CA THR A 5 29.45 -40.83 3.42
C THR A 5 28.38 -39.90 4.03
N SER A 6 27.36 -40.52 4.64
CA SER A 6 26.67 -39.94 5.80
C SER A 6 27.69 -39.78 6.93
N LYS A 7 28.08 -38.54 7.24
CA LYS A 7 28.79 -38.22 8.48
C LYS A 7 27.86 -38.53 9.65
N LYS A 8 27.95 -39.73 10.22
CA LYS A 8 27.58 -39.95 11.63
C LYS A 8 28.47 -39.01 12.44
N GLN A 9 27.89 -37.92 12.95
CA GLN A 9 28.53 -37.16 14.01
C GLN A 9 28.64 -38.12 15.21
N ASP A 10 29.86 -38.44 15.62
CA ASP A 10 30.10 -39.08 16.92
C ASP A 10 29.69 -38.08 18.01
N ILE A 11 28.43 -38.19 18.45
CA ILE A 11 27.91 -37.42 19.58
C ILE A 11 28.56 -38.01 20.83
N LYS A 12 29.53 -37.30 21.39
CA LYS A 12 30.04 -37.61 22.73
C LYS A 12 29.00 -37.17 23.76
N ILE A 13 28.47 -38.15 24.49
CA ILE A 13 27.55 -37.92 25.60
C ILE A 13 28.38 -37.85 26.88
N SER A 14 28.26 -36.73 27.59
CA SER A 14 28.79 -36.53 28.94
C SER A 14 27.63 -36.26 29.90
N LEU A 15 27.69 -36.82 31.11
CA LEU A 15 26.68 -36.65 32.16
C LEU A 15 27.36 -36.25 33.46
N GLU A 16 26.88 -35.19 34.06
CA GLU A 16 27.28 -34.78 35.40
C GLU A 16 26.38 -35.47 36.42
N THR A 17 26.99 -36.19 37.36
CA THR A 17 26.31 -36.92 38.43
C THR A 17 26.77 -36.41 39.78
N TRP A 18 25.84 -36.37 40.73
CA TRP A 18 26.07 -35.93 42.09
C TRP A 18 25.84 -37.11 43.02
N ASP A 19 26.72 -37.30 44.01
CA ASP A 19 26.53 -38.34 45.02
C ASP A 19 25.27 -38.01 45.85
N PRO A 20 24.25 -38.90 45.86
CA PRO A 20 23.01 -38.68 46.59
C PRO A 20 23.19 -38.46 48.10
N GLU A 21 24.30 -38.92 48.69
CA GLU A 21 24.59 -38.72 50.11
C GLU A 21 25.01 -37.28 50.46
N ASN A 22 25.39 -36.47 49.47
CA ASN A 22 25.90 -35.11 49.69
C ASN A 22 24.81 -34.03 49.81
N GLY A 23 23.52 -34.32 49.52
CA GLY A 23 22.43 -33.36 49.69
C GLY A 23 21.29 -33.50 48.68
N LYS A 24 20.17 -32.82 48.93
CA LYS A 24 18.93 -32.94 48.11
C LYS A 24 18.81 -31.88 46.99
N GLY A 25 19.70 -30.88 46.93
CA GLY A 25 19.62 -29.77 45.98
C GLY A 25 20.98 -29.37 45.39
N ILE A 26 20.99 -29.06 44.09
CA ILE A 26 22.21 -28.65 43.35
C ILE A 26 22.81 -27.35 43.91
N ASP A 27 21.97 -26.41 44.34
CA ASP A 27 22.43 -25.13 44.89
C ASP A 27 23.14 -25.30 46.25
N ASP A 28 22.68 -26.23 47.09
CA ASP A 28 23.30 -26.55 48.38
C ASP A 28 24.66 -27.25 48.21
N LEU A 29 24.75 -28.14 47.21
CA LEU A 29 25.96 -28.89 46.87
C LEU A 29 27.09 -27.98 46.36
N LEU A 30 26.74 -27.01 45.51
CA LEU A 30 27.67 -26.01 44.98
C LEU A 30 28.13 -25.04 46.07
N ALA A 31 27.24 -24.64 46.99
CA ALA A 31 27.60 -23.78 48.12
C ALA A 31 28.53 -24.47 49.13
N ALA A 32 28.42 -25.79 49.30
CA ALA A 32 29.29 -26.60 50.15
C ALA A 32 30.64 -26.99 49.50
N GLY A 33 30.90 -26.56 48.26
CA GLY A 33 32.16 -26.81 47.56
C GLY A 33 32.29 -28.21 46.95
N HIS A 34 31.18 -28.95 46.83
CA HIS A 34 31.17 -30.21 46.11
C HIS A 34 31.15 -29.98 44.59
N SER A 35 31.79 -30.88 43.85
CA SER A 35 31.85 -30.83 42.39
C SER A 35 31.19 -32.07 41.80
N PRO A 36 30.49 -31.94 40.65
CA PRO A 36 29.87 -33.09 40.01
C PRO A 36 30.93 -34.05 39.49
N GLN A 37 30.64 -35.34 39.54
CA GLN A 37 31.40 -36.35 38.83
C GLN A 37 30.93 -36.38 37.37
N VAL A 38 31.85 -36.08 36.45
CA VAL A 38 31.60 -36.16 35.00
C VAL A 38 31.81 -37.59 34.52
N LEU A 39 30.77 -38.18 33.94
CA LEU A 39 30.80 -39.45 33.24
C LEU A 39 30.83 -39.19 31.74
N ASP A 40 31.73 -39.84 31.01
CA ASP A 40 31.87 -39.68 29.56
C ASP A 40 31.68 -41.00 28.82
N GLY A 41 31.14 -40.93 27.59
CA GLY A 41 31.11 -42.05 26.65
C GLY A 41 30.27 -43.23 27.14
N GLU A 42 30.86 -44.44 27.19
CA GLU A 42 30.14 -45.66 27.59
C GLU A 42 29.63 -45.61 29.03
N ALA A 43 30.33 -44.92 29.94
CA ALA A 43 29.92 -44.79 31.34
C ALA A 43 28.66 -43.91 31.49
N ALA A 44 28.58 -42.80 30.76
CA ALA A 44 27.38 -41.97 30.69
C ALA A 44 26.20 -42.75 30.10
N LEU A 45 26.46 -43.57 29.08
CA LEU A 45 25.44 -44.38 28.43
C LEU A 45 24.91 -45.49 29.36
N ALA A 46 25.77 -46.12 30.14
CA ALA A 46 25.40 -47.12 31.13
C ALA A 46 24.56 -46.49 32.27
N PHE A 47 24.96 -45.33 32.76
CA PHE A 47 24.23 -44.60 33.80
C PHE A 47 22.84 -44.15 33.32
N ALA A 48 22.74 -43.58 32.10
CA ALA A 48 21.45 -43.22 31.52
C ALA A 48 20.51 -44.43 31.34
N LYS A 49 21.06 -45.60 30.99
CA LYS A 49 20.29 -46.86 30.92
C LYS A 49 19.81 -47.32 32.29
N GLN A 50 20.61 -47.14 33.33
CA GLN A 50 20.21 -47.44 34.70
C GLN A 50 19.11 -46.50 35.19
N VAL A 51 19.26 -45.18 35.04
CA VAL A 51 18.22 -44.19 35.40
C VAL A 51 16.92 -44.46 34.64
N LYS A 52 17.01 -44.84 33.36
CA LYS A 52 15.84 -45.24 32.59
C LYS A 52 15.16 -46.49 33.16
N LYS A 53 15.93 -47.47 33.63
CA LYS A 53 15.39 -48.69 34.26
C LYS A 53 14.73 -48.38 35.60
N GLU A 54 15.34 -47.56 36.43
CA GLU A 54 14.80 -47.14 37.74
C GLU A 54 13.53 -46.27 37.56
N ALA A 55 13.51 -45.39 36.56
CA ALA A 55 12.32 -44.60 36.22
C ALA A 55 11.15 -45.47 35.68
N GLN A 56 11.45 -46.62 35.08
CA GLN A 56 10.45 -47.58 34.62
C GLN A 56 9.89 -48.46 35.76
N GLU A 57 10.65 -48.62 36.86
CA GLU A 57 10.23 -49.35 38.06
C GLU A 57 9.50 -48.44 39.09
N ALA A 58 9.51 -47.11 38.87
CA ALA A 58 8.81 -46.14 39.71
C ALA A 58 7.28 -46.10 39.45
N ASP A 59 6.51 -46.00 40.53
CA ASP A 59 5.05 -46.04 40.48
C ASP A 59 4.50 -44.82 39.70
N PRO A 60 3.75 -45.00 38.59
CA PRO A 60 3.35 -43.90 37.72
C PRO A 60 2.45 -42.90 38.45
N SER A 61 2.62 -41.61 38.11
CA SER A 61 1.79 -40.55 38.70
C SER A 61 0.29 -40.81 38.46
N PRO A 62 -0.61 -40.31 39.33
CA PRO A 62 -2.05 -40.51 39.16
C PRO A 62 -2.59 -40.08 37.78
N ALA A 63 -1.98 -39.05 37.18
CA ALA A 63 -2.32 -38.60 35.83
C ALA A 63 -1.86 -39.61 34.75
N MET A 64 -0.65 -40.17 34.89
CA MET A 64 -0.14 -41.18 33.97
C MET A 64 -0.90 -42.51 34.08
N LYS A 65 -1.33 -42.92 35.29
CA LYS A 65 -2.21 -44.08 35.48
C LYS A 65 -3.53 -43.92 34.71
N ARG A 66 -4.17 -42.76 34.80
CA ARG A 66 -5.41 -42.46 34.05
C ARG A 66 -5.19 -42.45 32.54
N ILE A 67 -4.07 -41.91 32.06
CA ILE A 67 -3.74 -41.93 30.63
C ILE A 67 -3.57 -43.37 30.14
N GLN A 68 -2.88 -44.21 30.92
CA GLN A 68 -2.68 -45.62 30.58
C GLN A 68 -4.00 -46.41 30.58
N GLU A 69 -4.84 -46.25 31.60
CA GLU A 69 -6.17 -46.89 31.70
C GLU A 69 -7.06 -46.54 30.50
N GLN A 70 -7.08 -45.27 30.09
CA GLN A 70 -7.90 -44.85 28.95
C GLN A 70 -7.34 -45.37 27.62
N ILE A 71 -6.02 -45.46 27.46
CA ILE A 71 -5.40 -46.07 26.26
C ILE A 71 -5.78 -47.55 26.15
N GLU A 72 -5.79 -48.29 27.26
CA GLU A 72 -6.22 -49.69 27.27
C GLU A 72 -7.72 -49.83 26.94
N ARG A 73 -8.58 -48.95 27.45
CA ARG A 73 -10.00 -48.92 27.05
C ARG A 73 -10.18 -48.64 25.56
N VAL A 74 -9.38 -47.73 24.98
CA VAL A 74 -9.40 -47.48 23.53
C VAL A 74 -8.93 -48.71 22.74
N LYS A 75 -7.96 -49.47 23.26
CA LYS A 75 -7.50 -50.74 22.64
C LYS A 75 -8.58 -51.81 22.67
N GLU A 76 -9.26 -51.98 23.80
CA GLU A 76 -10.31 -52.98 23.97
C GLU A 76 -11.56 -52.66 23.11
N GLU A 77 -12.02 -51.41 23.13
CA GLU A 77 -13.26 -51.00 22.47
C GLU A 77 -13.05 -50.53 21.01
N GLN A 78 -11.80 -50.34 20.57
CA GLN A 78 -11.42 -49.81 19.24
C GLN A 78 -12.20 -48.57 18.80
N SER A 79 -12.57 -47.71 19.76
CA SER A 79 -13.41 -46.54 19.54
C SER A 79 -12.59 -45.26 19.52
N ALA A 80 -12.64 -44.54 18.40
CA ALA A 80 -12.01 -43.22 18.28
C ALA A 80 -12.67 -42.18 19.20
N VAL A 81 -13.93 -42.37 19.60
CA VAL A 81 -14.65 -41.44 20.50
C VAL A 81 -13.97 -41.38 21.87
N LEU A 82 -13.49 -42.51 22.39
CA LEU A 82 -12.78 -42.58 23.67
C LEU A 82 -11.43 -41.85 23.65
N ALA A 83 -10.82 -41.69 22.47
CA ALA A 83 -9.61 -40.89 22.31
C ALA A 83 -9.88 -39.38 22.38
N PHE A 84 -11.11 -38.93 22.11
CA PHE A 84 -11.52 -37.52 22.25
C PHE A 84 -12.29 -37.27 23.54
N ASP A 85 -12.26 -38.20 24.49
CA ASP A 85 -12.82 -38.00 25.82
C ASP A 85 -12.23 -36.75 26.47
N GLU A 86 -13.10 -35.91 27.02
CA GLU A 86 -12.72 -34.57 27.45
C GLU A 86 -11.74 -34.60 28.63
N ASP A 87 -11.91 -35.55 29.56
CA ASP A 87 -11.04 -35.72 30.71
C ASP A 87 -9.68 -36.31 30.30
N PHE A 88 -9.69 -37.23 29.32
CA PHE A 88 -8.47 -37.75 28.71
C PHE A 88 -7.67 -36.65 27.99
N ILE A 89 -8.30 -35.84 27.14
CA ILE A 89 -7.65 -34.73 26.43
C ILE A 89 -7.11 -33.69 27.43
N LYS A 90 -7.84 -33.39 28.51
CA LYS A 90 -7.36 -32.51 29.59
C LYS A 90 -6.16 -33.09 30.32
N SER A 91 -6.15 -34.41 30.59
CA SER A 91 -5.01 -35.07 31.24
C SER A 91 -3.72 -35.00 30.40
N LEU A 92 -3.86 -35.05 29.07
CA LEU A 92 -2.76 -34.92 28.11
C LEU A 92 -2.28 -33.48 27.94
N ALA A 93 -3.16 -32.48 28.10
CA ALA A 93 -2.81 -31.08 27.92
C ALA A 93 -1.68 -30.61 28.85
N GLY A 94 -1.55 -31.21 30.05
CA GLY A 94 -0.49 -30.93 31.02
C GLY A 94 0.79 -31.76 30.89
N GLN A 95 0.89 -32.65 29.88
CA GLN A 95 2.05 -33.52 29.69
C GLN A 95 3.09 -32.93 28.74
N SER A 96 4.32 -33.47 28.80
CA SER A 96 5.39 -33.07 27.89
C SER A 96 5.10 -33.49 26.44
N SER A 97 5.73 -32.80 25.48
CA SER A 97 5.58 -33.11 24.05
C SER A 97 6.01 -34.52 23.69
N VAL A 98 6.95 -35.10 24.44
CA VAL A 98 7.42 -36.49 24.28
C VAL A 98 6.30 -37.46 24.63
N VAL A 99 5.67 -37.31 25.80
CA VAL A 99 4.55 -38.17 26.24
C VAL A 99 3.36 -38.07 25.29
N ILE A 100 3.02 -36.86 24.85
CA ILE A 100 1.95 -36.66 23.86
C ILE A 100 2.29 -37.36 22.53
N GLY A 101 3.56 -37.35 22.13
CA GLY A 101 4.05 -38.05 20.94
C GLY A 101 3.88 -39.57 21.05
N GLU A 102 4.23 -40.15 22.20
CA GLU A 102 4.09 -41.58 22.49
C GLU A 102 2.61 -42.02 22.49
N VAL A 103 1.73 -41.23 23.12
CA VAL A 103 0.28 -41.52 23.13
C VAL A 103 -0.31 -41.43 21.73
N LYS A 104 0.09 -40.46 20.92
CA LYS A 104 -0.34 -40.37 19.50
C LYS A 104 0.09 -41.58 18.70
N ALA A 105 1.32 -42.06 18.89
CA ALA A 105 1.83 -43.23 18.20
C ALA A 105 1.02 -44.48 18.59
N ALA A 106 0.79 -44.70 19.89
CA ALA A 106 0.00 -45.82 20.40
C ALA A 106 -1.45 -45.80 19.88
N LEU A 107 -2.11 -44.64 19.92
CA LEU A 107 -3.49 -44.53 19.43
C LEU A 107 -3.59 -44.68 17.90
N LYS A 108 -2.57 -44.21 17.14
CA LYS A 108 -2.51 -44.40 15.69
C LYS A 108 -2.34 -45.87 15.32
N GLU A 109 -1.52 -46.61 16.07
CA GLU A 109 -1.31 -48.05 15.86
C GLU A 109 -2.62 -48.83 16.04
N VAL A 110 -3.42 -48.44 17.03
CA VAL A 110 -4.67 -49.12 17.40
C VAL A 110 -5.85 -48.71 16.50
N LEU A 111 -6.00 -47.42 16.22
CA LEU A 111 -7.17 -46.88 15.51
C LEU A 111 -6.94 -46.62 14.02
N GLY A 112 -5.68 -46.60 13.57
CA GLY A 112 -5.31 -46.41 12.17
C GLY A 112 -5.96 -45.16 11.56
N SER A 113 -6.70 -45.34 10.46
CA SER A 113 -7.42 -44.27 9.76
C SER A 113 -8.65 -43.74 10.49
N LYS A 114 -9.14 -44.42 11.55
CA LYS A 114 -10.28 -43.97 12.36
C LYS A 114 -9.93 -42.78 13.26
N LEU A 115 -8.64 -42.51 13.48
CA LEU A 115 -8.16 -41.37 14.27
C LEU A 115 -7.51 -40.32 13.38
N ASN A 116 -8.14 -39.15 13.27
CA ASN A 116 -7.51 -38.00 12.63
C ASN A 116 -6.53 -37.33 13.61
N LEU A 117 -5.22 -37.50 13.36
CA LEU A 117 -4.17 -36.94 14.19
C LEU A 117 -4.12 -35.41 14.19
N ASN A 118 -4.59 -34.77 13.12
CA ASN A 118 -4.65 -33.30 13.06
C ASN A 118 -5.74 -32.78 14.00
N ASP A 119 -6.92 -33.41 13.98
CA ASP A 119 -8.03 -33.06 14.87
C ASP A 119 -7.70 -33.39 16.32
N PHE A 120 -7.06 -34.54 16.58
CA PHE A 120 -6.60 -34.90 17.92
C PHE A 120 -5.54 -33.92 18.45
N SER A 121 -4.58 -33.52 17.59
CA SER A 121 -3.60 -32.49 17.95
C SER A 121 -4.25 -31.12 18.19
N LYS A 122 -5.28 -30.80 17.41
CA LYS A 122 -6.05 -29.56 17.56
C LYS A 122 -6.85 -29.57 18.87
N ALA A 123 -7.48 -30.69 19.23
CA ALA A 123 -8.21 -30.85 20.49
C ALA A 123 -7.28 -30.69 21.70
N ILE A 124 -6.09 -31.29 21.68
CA ILE A 124 -5.08 -31.09 22.74
C ILE A 124 -4.63 -29.63 22.80
N LYS A 125 -4.36 -28.99 21.65
CA LYS A 125 -3.93 -27.58 21.59
C LYS A 125 -5.04 -26.63 22.04
N GLU A 126 -6.29 -26.91 21.71
CA GLU A 126 -7.46 -26.19 22.19
C GLU A 126 -7.64 -26.38 23.69
N ALA A 127 -7.45 -27.58 24.23
CA ALA A 127 -7.45 -27.82 25.66
C ALA A 127 -6.30 -27.08 26.36
N GLN A 128 -5.08 -27.09 25.81
CA GLN A 128 -3.95 -26.30 26.32
C GLN A 128 -4.25 -24.78 26.32
N ASN A 129 -4.85 -24.29 25.24
CA ASN A 129 -5.28 -22.90 25.14
C ASN A 129 -6.44 -22.57 26.08
N ARG A 130 -7.36 -23.52 26.32
CA ARG A 130 -8.45 -23.38 27.30
C ARG A 130 -7.88 -23.40 28.72
N THR A 131 -6.95 -24.28 29.06
CA THR A 131 -6.26 -24.24 30.36
C THR A 131 -5.47 -22.94 30.53
N GLN A 132 -4.88 -22.38 29.47
CA GLN A 132 -4.27 -21.04 29.50
C GLN A 132 -5.30 -19.90 29.62
N ARG A 133 -6.49 -20.02 29.01
CA ARG A 133 -7.59 -19.03 29.04
C ARG A 133 -8.42 -19.09 30.33
N ASP A 134 -8.66 -20.25 30.89
CA ASP A 134 -9.30 -20.46 32.20
C ASP A 134 -8.35 -20.00 33.32
N ASN A 135 -7.03 -20.00 33.09
CA ASN A 135 -6.06 -19.27 33.91
C ASN A 135 -6.08 -17.74 33.69
N LEU A 136 -6.88 -17.23 32.74
CA LEU A 136 -7.10 -15.82 32.40
C LEU A 136 -8.59 -15.46 32.57
N VAL A 137 -9.15 -15.58 33.78
CA VAL A 137 -10.51 -15.10 34.05
C VAL A 137 -10.55 -13.59 34.32
N VAL A 138 -11.45 -12.93 33.60
CA VAL A 138 -11.95 -11.56 33.75
C VAL A 138 -12.62 -11.38 35.12
N ILE A 139 -12.18 -10.36 35.87
CA ILE A 139 -12.81 -9.98 37.14
C ILE A 139 -14.10 -9.22 36.84
N THR A 140 -15.26 -9.89 36.93
CA THR A 140 -16.52 -9.23 37.29
C THR A 140 -16.79 -9.49 38.76
N GLY A 141 -16.97 -8.42 39.54
CA GLY A 141 -17.03 -8.47 40.99
C GLY A 141 -18.12 -9.37 41.55
N GLY A 142 -17.79 -10.09 42.62
CA GLY A 142 -18.76 -10.84 43.43
C GLY A 142 -18.25 -12.15 44.01
N GLY A 143 -17.45 -12.07 45.08
CA GLY A 143 -17.33 -13.05 46.17
C GLY A 143 -17.27 -14.57 45.87
N LYS A 144 -16.05 -15.10 45.75
CA LYS A 144 -15.50 -16.22 46.57
C LYS A 144 -14.03 -16.43 46.19
N GLN A 145 -13.15 -16.54 47.19
CA GLN A 145 -11.71 -16.70 47.00
C GLN A 145 -11.36 -18.09 46.46
N GLU A 146 -10.97 -18.16 45.18
CA GLU A 146 -10.12 -19.24 44.67
C GLU A 146 -8.68 -18.70 44.56
N LYS A 147 -7.69 -19.54 44.90
CA LYS A 147 -6.26 -19.20 44.83
C LYS A 147 -5.84 -19.02 43.36
N GLY A 148 -6.13 -17.86 42.79
CA GLY A 148 -5.64 -17.45 41.49
C GLY A 148 -4.12 -17.36 41.48
N LEU A 149 -3.53 -17.57 40.30
CA LEU A 149 -2.12 -17.35 40.02
C LEU A 149 -1.72 -15.97 40.56
N LYS A 150 -0.93 -15.92 41.65
CA LYS A 150 -0.39 -14.65 42.15
C LYS A 150 0.71 -14.21 41.19
N ILE A 151 0.33 -13.46 40.16
CA ILE A 151 1.31 -12.76 39.31
C ILE A 151 1.97 -11.72 40.21
N PRO A 152 3.29 -11.82 40.50
CA PRO A 152 3.97 -10.86 41.35
C PRO A 152 3.84 -9.47 40.70
N PRO A 153 3.45 -8.44 41.47
CA PRO A 153 3.33 -7.09 40.93
C PRO A 153 4.71 -6.59 40.52
N LEU A 154 4.76 -5.89 39.38
CA LEU A 154 5.91 -5.05 39.07
C LEU A 154 5.87 -3.83 39.98
N LEU A 155 6.97 -3.53 40.64
CA LEU A 155 7.08 -2.42 41.59
C LEU A 155 8.05 -1.37 41.04
N GLU A 156 7.78 -0.11 41.35
CA GLU A 156 8.64 1.01 40.99
C GLU A 156 9.58 1.38 42.15
N HIS A 157 10.86 1.60 41.84
CA HIS A 157 11.80 2.26 42.75
C HIS A 157 12.25 3.60 42.14
N GLU A 158 13.19 4.28 42.79
CA GLU A 158 13.61 5.63 42.42
C GLU A 158 14.01 5.75 40.93
N TYR A 159 14.72 4.74 40.41
CA TYR A 159 15.32 4.78 39.07
C TYR A 159 14.76 3.75 38.09
N GLY A 160 13.86 2.85 38.50
CA GLY A 160 13.42 1.78 37.61
C GLY A 160 12.37 0.87 38.19
N TYR A 161 12.27 -0.33 37.60
CA TYR A 161 11.36 -1.38 38.03
C TYR A 161 12.11 -2.48 38.77
N TYR A 162 11.45 -3.08 39.75
CA TYR A 162 11.92 -4.27 40.44
C TYR A 162 10.75 -5.22 40.70
N LYS A 163 11.07 -6.48 40.98
CA LYS A 163 10.09 -7.44 41.51
C LYS A 163 10.63 -8.05 42.79
N ASN A 164 9.73 -8.52 43.63
CA ASN A 164 10.09 -9.25 44.84
C ASN A 164 10.19 -10.74 44.51
N VAL A 165 11.32 -11.36 44.84
CA VAL A 165 11.54 -12.80 44.71
C VAL A 165 11.75 -13.44 46.08
N ASP A 166 11.08 -14.57 46.31
CA ASP A 166 11.30 -15.37 47.51
C ASP A 166 12.55 -16.23 47.31
N ARG A 167 13.51 -16.08 48.22
CA ARG A 167 14.71 -16.91 48.29
C ARG A 167 14.79 -17.51 49.69
N GLY A 168 14.21 -18.69 49.87
CA GLY A 168 14.28 -19.43 51.13
C GLY A 168 13.41 -18.86 52.26
N GLY A 169 12.27 -18.25 51.93
CA GLY A 169 11.35 -17.63 52.89
C GLY A 169 11.60 -16.15 53.13
N GLU A 170 12.69 -15.60 52.58
CA GLU A 170 13.00 -14.17 52.62
C GLU A 170 12.70 -13.50 51.27
N ILE A 171 12.11 -12.30 51.34
CA ILE A 171 11.74 -11.52 50.17
C ILE A 171 12.88 -10.60 49.77
N TRP A 172 13.45 -10.81 48.59
CA TRP A 172 14.53 -10.00 48.02
C TRP A 172 14.05 -9.19 46.81
N PRO A 173 14.44 -7.90 46.70
CA PRO A 173 14.16 -7.11 45.50
C PRO A 173 15.15 -7.47 44.38
N GLU A 174 14.63 -7.91 43.23
CA GLU A 174 15.38 -8.10 41.98
C GLU A 174 15.14 -6.92 41.06
N ILE A 175 16.17 -6.12 40.80
CA ILE A 175 16.09 -4.93 39.93
C ILE A 175 16.00 -5.37 38.48
N LEU A 176 15.05 -4.81 37.74
CA LEU A 176 14.72 -5.19 36.36
C LEU A 176 15.11 -4.12 35.35
N SER A 177 15.13 -2.84 35.73
CA SER A 177 15.49 -1.75 34.82
C SER A 177 16.19 -0.59 35.51
N ASN A 178 16.85 0.25 34.72
CA ASN A 178 17.35 1.57 35.12
C ASN A 178 16.48 2.72 34.56
N PHE A 179 15.24 2.40 34.16
CA PHE A 179 14.33 3.35 33.53
C PHE A 179 12.89 3.12 33.98
N LYS A 180 12.08 4.17 33.90
CA LYS A 180 10.63 4.12 34.11
C LYS A 180 9.88 4.56 32.87
N LEU A 181 8.69 4.00 32.71
CA LEU A 181 7.74 4.31 31.65
C LEU A 181 6.44 4.82 32.27
N HIS A 182 6.07 6.04 31.87
CA HIS A 182 4.79 6.63 32.23
C HIS A 182 3.89 6.69 31.00
N THR A 183 2.85 5.86 30.99
CA THR A 183 1.87 5.77 29.91
C THR A 183 1.10 7.09 29.80
N LYS A 184 1.24 7.75 28.66
CA LYS A 184 0.46 8.93 28.31
C LYS A 184 -0.87 8.55 27.69
N GLU A 185 -0.84 7.62 26.74
CA GLU A 185 -2.01 7.21 25.96
C GLU A 185 -1.86 5.75 25.54
N ARG A 186 -2.98 5.03 25.46
CA ARG A 186 -3.08 3.74 24.78
C ARG A 186 -3.73 3.94 23.43
N ILE A 187 -3.18 3.35 22.38
CA ILE A 187 -3.68 3.56 21.02
C ILE A 187 -4.10 2.21 20.45
N VAL A 188 -5.39 2.07 20.13
CA VAL A 188 -5.99 0.84 19.60
C VAL A 188 -6.19 1.00 18.10
N MET A 189 -5.60 0.10 17.33
CA MET A 189 -5.78 0.02 15.88
C MET A 189 -7.07 -0.73 15.52
N GLN A 190 -7.50 -0.62 14.26
CA GLN A 190 -8.70 -1.32 13.77
C GLN A 190 -8.59 -2.86 13.84
N ASP A 191 -7.38 -3.41 13.75
CA ASP A 191 -7.12 -4.85 13.88
C ASP A 191 -7.07 -5.34 15.33
N GLY A 192 -7.30 -4.44 16.30
CA GLY A 192 -7.23 -4.70 17.74
C GLY A 192 -5.81 -4.67 18.31
N SER A 193 -4.79 -4.33 17.52
CA SER A 193 -3.44 -4.15 18.03
C SER A 193 -3.35 -2.89 18.90
N GLU A 194 -2.62 -2.98 20.01
CA GLU A 194 -2.50 -1.90 21.00
C GLU A 194 -1.07 -1.38 21.10
N PHE A 195 -0.91 -0.08 20.89
CA PHE A 195 0.34 0.65 21.07
C PHE A 195 0.30 1.41 22.40
N VAL A 196 1.46 1.55 23.03
CA VAL A 196 1.63 2.32 24.26
C VAL A 196 2.47 3.55 23.96
N ASN A 197 1.85 4.73 24.02
CA ASN A 197 2.55 6.01 23.98
C ASN A 197 2.94 6.39 25.42
N ALA A 198 4.23 6.50 25.71
CA ALA A 198 4.75 6.70 27.06
C ALA A 198 5.93 7.66 27.09
N ASP A 199 6.18 8.27 28.25
CA ASP A 199 7.43 8.97 28.53
C ASP A 199 8.45 8.00 29.14
N LEU A 200 9.61 7.90 28.51
CA LEU A 200 10.77 7.16 29.02
C LEU A 200 11.61 8.08 29.89
N SER A 201 11.76 7.71 31.17
CA SER A 201 12.55 8.43 32.17
C SER A 201 13.75 7.60 32.58
N ILE A 202 14.95 8.16 32.42
CA ILE A 202 16.25 7.59 32.81
C ILE A 202 16.95 8.61 33.70
N GLU A 203 17.68 8.15 34.71
CA GLU A 203 18.42 9.04 35.61
C GLU A 203 19.39 9.97 34.84
N GLY A 204 19.38 11.25 35.21
CA GLY A 204 20.22 12.27 34.57
C GLY A 204 19.77 12.70 33.17
N GLU A 205 18.61 12.24 32.70
CA GLU A 205 18.02 12.63 31.43
C GLU A 205 16.67 13.35 31.60
N LYS A 206 16.34 14.19 30.62
CA LYS A 206 14.97 14.68 30.49
C LYS A 206 14.11 13.54 29.92
N PRO A 207 12.91 13.30 30.45
CA PRO A 207 12.00 12.32 29.86
C PRO A 207 11.74 12.65 28.39
N TYR A 208 11.73 11.62 27.53
CA TYR A 208 11.38 11.77 26.12
C TYR A 208 10.28 10.78 25.70
N PRO A 209 9.43 11.16 24.74
CA PRO A 209 8.30 10.34 24.33
C PRO A 209 8.78 9.13 23.51
N ILE A 210 8.14 7.99 23.75
CA ILE A 210 8.32 6.76 23.01
C ILE A 210 6.97 6.15 22.63
N LEU A 211 6.93 5.50 21.48
CA LEU A 211 5.77 4.74 21.02
C LEU A 211 6.15 3.26 20.94
N LEU A 212 5.64 2.46 21.87
CA LEU A 212 5.91 1.04 21.96
C LEU A 212 4.84 0.23 21.20
N PRO A 213 5.19 -0.45 20.09
CA PRO A 213 4.28 -1.35 19.39
C PRO A 213 4.01 -2.63 20.20
N PRO A 214 2.96 -3.41 19.88
CA PRO A 214 2.70 -4.70 20.50
C PRO A 214 3.93 -5.63 20.52
N LYS A 215 4.71 -5.62 19.43
CA LYS A 215 5.94 -6.43 19.28
C LYS A 215 7.00 -6.12 20.34
N ALA A 216 7.06 -4.88 20.85
CA ALA A 216 8.04 -4.48 21.88
C ALA A 216 7.85 -5.24 23.19
N PHE A 217 6.68 -5.85 23.41
CA PHE A 217 6.39 -6.62 24.61
C PHE A 217 6.54 -8.13 24.42
N LEU A 218 7.17 -8.63 23.34
CA LEU A 218 7.35 -10.06 23.12
C LEU A 218 8.58 -10.63 23.82
N SER A 219 9.68 -9.88 23.88
CA SER A 219 10.95 -10.32 24.48
C SER A 219 11.75 -9.14 25.03
N SER A 220 12.74 -9.43 25.89
CA SER A 220 13.69 -8.41 26.39
C SER A 220 14.43 -7.71 25.25
N ARG A 221 14.74 -8.45 24.17
CA ARG A 221 15.37 -7.89 22.96
C ARG A 221 14.44 -6.91 22.24
N ASP A 222 13.18 -7.28 22.02
CA ASP A 222 12.22 -6.43 21.34
C ASP A 222 11.88 -5.17 22.15
N LEU A 223 11.85 -5.28 23.48
CA LEU A 223 11.67 -4.13 24.38
C LEU A 223 12.81 -3.13 24.20
N LEU A 224 14.06 -3.57 24.30
CA LEU A 224 15.22 -2.69 24.13
C LEU A 224 15.26 -2.02 22.74
N VAL A 225 14.91 -2.76 21.68
CA VAL A 225 14.74 -2.18 20.33
C VAL A 225 13.64 -1.11 20.32
N GLY A 226 12.51 -1.37 21.00
CA GLY A 226 11.39 -0.45 21.12
C GLY A 226 11.71 0.85 21.88
N LEU A 227 12.60 0.80 22.87
CA LEU A 227 13.01 1.97 23.66
C LEU A 227 13.89 2.95 22.86
N LYS A 228 14.48 2.51 21.73
CA LYS A 228 15.26 3.34 20.79
C LYS A 228 16.42 4.11 21.44
N THR A 229 16.99 3.58 22.53
CA THR A 229 18.15 4.16 23.22
C THR A 229 19.09 3.06 23.72
N SER A 230 20.39 3.34 23.78
CA SER A 230 21.38 2.46 24.40
C SER A 230 21.54 2.68 25.90
N ARG A 231 20.94 3.75 26.46
CA ARG A 231 21.06 4.11 27.89
C ARG A 231 20.06 3.37 28.78
N ALA A 232 18.95 2.90 28.20
CA ALA A 232 18.00 2.05 28.89
C ALA A 232 18.55 0.62 28.97
N VAL A 233 18.58 0.07 30.18
CA VAL A 233 19.03 -1.28 30.49
C VAL A 233 17.86 -2.06 31.06
N TRP A 234 17.67 -3.27 30.55
CA TRP A 234 16.71 -4.23 31.04
C TRP A 234 17.45 -5.49 31.49
N MET A 235 17.36 -5.80 32.78
CA MET A 235 17.97 -6.95 33.43
C MET A 235 16.98 -8.12 33.63
N GLY A 236 15.68 -7.88 33.38
CA GLY A 236 14.63 -8.88 33.51
C GLY A 236 14.58 -9.91 32.37
N LYS A 237 13.82 -10.99 32.61
CA LYS A 237 13.53 -12.05 31.62
C LYS A 237 12.30 -11.70 30.78
N ASP A 238 12.02 -12.47 29.72
CA ASP A 238 10.86 -12.24 28.84
C ASP A 238 9.52 -12.25 29.60
N MET A 239 9.39 -13.06 30.65
CA MET A 239 8.21 -13.03 31.53
C MET A 239 8.05 -11.67 32.23
N ASP A 240 9.15 -11.03 32.62
CA ASP A 240 9.14 -9.72 33.28
C ASP A 240 8.72 -8.61 32.30
N VAL A 241 8.95 -8.79 31.00
CA VAL A 241 8.43 -7.90 29.95
C VAL A 241 6.90 -7.97 29.88
N GLN A 242 6.31 -9.16 30.08
CA GLN A 242 4.85 -9.29 30.20
C GLN A 242 4.32 -8.59 31.47
N LEU A 243 5.06 -8.64 32.58
CA LEU A 243 4.72 -7.89 33.79
C LEU A 243 4.75 -6.39 33.55
N LEU A 244 5.77 -5.90 32.84
CA LEU A 244 5.86 -4.50 32.42
C LEU A 244 4.68 -4.10 31.54
N ARG A 245 4.33 -4.89 30.54
CA ARG A 245 3.14 -4.62 29.71
C ARG A 245 1.89 -4.48 30.56
N ASN A 246 1.64 -5.43 31.46
CA ASN A 246 0.48 -5.39 32.36
C ASN A 246 0.51 -4.19 33.32
N HIS A 247 1.68 -3.78 33.79
CA HIS A 247 1.86 -2.58 34.60
C HIS A 247 1.46 -1.32 33.83
N LEU A 248 1.95 -1.16 32.61
CA LEU A 248 1.66 0.00 31.76
C LEU A 248 0.17 0.07 31.38
N LEU A 249 -0.45 -1.06 31.04
CA LEU A 249 -1.87 -1.11 30.70
C LEU A 249 -2.78 -0.72 31.88
N LYS A 250 -2.34 -0.94 33.12
CA LYS A 250 -3.06 -0.56 34.35
C LYS A 250 -2.90 0.92 34.74
N GLN A 251 -1.92 1.63 34.18
CA GLN A 251 -1.77 3.06 34.47
C GLN A 251 -2.98 3.84 33.94
N ASN A 252 -3.38 4.87 34.68
CA ASN A 252 -4.52 5.70 34.29
C ASN A 252 -4.12 6.61 33.12
N ALA A 253 -4.46 6.17 31.92
CA ALA A 253 -4.21 6.88 30.66
C ALA A 253 -5.44 6.79 29.76
N PRO A 254 -5.75 7.82 28.95
CA PRO A 254 -6.77 7.76 27.92
C PRO A 254 -6.46 6.67 26.88
N THR A 255 -7.51 6.19 26.23
CA THR A 255 -7.42 5.25 25.11
C THR A 255 -7.93 5.94 23.85
N LEU A 256 -7.10 5.95 22.80
CA LEU A 256 -7.34 6.59 21.52
C LEU A 256 -7.44 5.53 20.42
N ASN A 257 -8.13 5.86 19.33
CA ASN A 257 -8.14 5.06 18.12
C ASN A 257 -6.97 5.47 17.22
N GLY A 258 -6.18 4.50 16.77
CA GLY A 258 -5.05 4.73 15.89
C GLY A 258 -5.44 4.71 14.41
N VAL A 259 -4.86 5.61 13.63
CA VAL A 259 -4.93 5.62 12.16
C VAL A 259 -3.52 5.58 11.56
N GLU A 260 -3.36 4.98 10.38
CA GLU A 260 -2.04 4.74 9.78
C GLU A 260 -1.54 5.85 8.85
N SER A 261 -2.44 6.71 8.36
CA SER A 261 -2.12 7.75 7.40
C SER A 261 -2.82 9.07 7.73
N VAL A 262 -2.22 10.16 7.25
CA VAL A 262 -2.83 11.49 7.32
C VAL A 262 -4.10 11.52 6.47
N GLY A 263 -5.18 12.11 6.96
CA GLY A 263 -6.44 11.98 6.23
C GLY A 263 -7.64 12.55 6.94
N ARG A 264 -8.77 12.48 6.22
CA ARG A 264 -10.09 12.70 6.79
C ARG A 264 -10.66 11.37 7.27
N TYR A 265 -11.07 11.33 8.54
CA TYR A 265 -11.69 10.19 9.21
C TYR A 265 -12.99 10.66 9.83
N GLU A 266 -14.09 10.40 9.11
CA GLU A 266 -15.43 10.86 9.49
C GLU A 266 -15.49 12.39 9.70
N ASP A 267 -15.63 12.80 10.96
CA ASP A 267 -15.74 14.18 11.41
C ASP A 267 -14.40 14.81 11.79
N TYR A 268 -13.29 14.07 11.64
CA TYR A 268 -11.96 14.52 11.97
C TYR A 268 -11.03 14.59 10.75
N ILE A 269 -10.09 15.52 10.78
CA ILE A 269 -8.87 15.47 9.98
C ILE A 269 -7.70 15.22 10.91
N VAL A 270 -6.95 14.16 10.66
CA VAL A 270 -5.86 13.69 11.52
C VAL A 270 -4.53 13.98 10.84
N LEU A 271 -3.70 14.80 11.48
CA LEU A 271 -2.32 15.11 11.10
C LEU A 271 -1.37 14.68 12.23
N PRO A 272 -0.05 14.61 12.01
CA PRO A 272 0.88 14.10 13.03
C PRO A 272 0.89 14.91 14.34
N ASN A 273 0.67 16.23 14.24
CA ASN A 273 0.79 17.15 15.39
C ASN A 273 -0.53 17.81 15.79
N ILE A 274 -1.59 17.60 15.02
CA ILE A 274 -2.86 18.30 15.21
C ILE A 274 -4.00 17.44 14.69
N VAL A 275 -5.09 17.39 15.46
CA VAL A 275 -6.35 16.80 15.02
C VAL A 275 -7.37 17.92 14.92
N LEU A 276 -8.08 17.98 13.80
CA LEU A 276 -9.09 18.99 13.53
C LEU A 276 -10.48 18.37 13.57
N ASP A 277 -11.44 19.08 14.15
CA ASP A 277 -12.87 18.89 13.90
C ASP A 277 -13.39 20.06 13.04
N LYS A 278 -14.71 20.12 12.84
CA LYS A 278 -15.34 21.21 12.09
C LYS A 278 -15.11 22.61 12.68
N ASN A 279 -14.73 22.73 13.96
CA ASN A 279 -14.52 23.97 14.70
C ASN A 279 -13.05 24.36 14.83
N GLY A 280 -12.11 23.47 14.50
CA GLY A 280 -10.68 23.73 14.54
C GLY A 280 -9.91 22.65 15.31
N PRO A 281 -8.79 22.99 15.96
CA PRO A 281 -7.97 22.05 16.70
C PRO A 281 -8.72 21.44 17.88
N VAL A 282 -8.58 20.13 18.06
CA VAL A 282 -9.17 19.37 19.17
C VAL A 282 -8.10 19.16 20.24
N GLU A 283 -8.33 19.66 21.46
CA GLU A 283 -7.37 19.54 22.57
C GLU A 283 -7.18 18.10 23.05
N LYS A 284 -8.26 17.32 23.07
CA LYS A 284 -8.27 15.92 23.52
C LYS A 284 -8.97 15.05 22.47
N PRO A 285 -8.30 14.74 21.35
CA PRO A 285 -8.91 13.95 20.29
C PRO A 285 -9.12 12.51 20.75
N SER A 286 -10.10 11.82 20.17
CA SER A 286 -10.30 10.37 20.33
C SER A 286 -9.49 9.54 19.34
N LEU A 287 -8.78 10.19 18.40
CA LEU A 287 -8.03 9.59 17.31
C LEU A 287 -6.61 10.15 17.28
N THR A 288 -5.64 9.35 16.86
CA THR A 288 -4.26 9.80 16.66
C THR A 288 -3.57 9.03 15.52
N LEU A 289 -2.59 9.67 14.89
CA LEU A 289 -1.79 9.06 13.84
C LEU A 289 -0.71 8.16 14.47
N ILE A 290 -0.70 6.88 14.09
CA ILE A 290 0.42 5.98 14.35
C ILE A 290 1.42 6.13 13.22
N ASN A 291 2.56 6.73 13.53
CA ASN A 291 3.68 6.84 12.60
C ASN A 291 4.94 6.23 13.21
N PRO A 292 5.29 4.98 12.87
CA PRO A 292 6.45 4.32 13.47
C PRO A 292 7.81 4.87 13.01
N GLY A 293 7.87 5.77 12.01
CA GLY A 293 9.11 6.27 11.41
C GLY A 293 9.22 7.79 11.29
N ASN A 294 10.45 8.30 11.24
CA ASN A 294 10.70 9.70 10.89
C ASN A 294 10.53 9.86 9.37
N HIS A 295 9.59 10.69 8.96
CA HIS A 295 9.29 10.94 7.55
C HIS A 295 9.31 12.44 7.28
N ASN A 296 10.28 12.90 6.48
CA ASN A 296 10.41 14.31 6.10
C ASN A 296 9.09 14.90 5.56
N TYR A 297 8.29 14.10 4.85
CA TYR A 297 6.97 14.51 4.36
C TYR A 297 6.00 14.84 5.49
N LEU A 298 5.90 13.97 6.50
CA LEU A 298 5.03 14.18 7.66
C LEU A 298 5.52 15.33 8.54
N ASP A 299 6.84 15.53 8.62
CA ASP A 299 7.44 16.64 9.36
C ASP A 299 7.19 18.01 8.72
N ALA A 300 6.91 18.04 7.42
CA ALA A 300 6.60 19.25 6.67
C ALA A 300 5.12 19.66 6.75
N LEU A 301 4.26 18.81 7.30
CA LEU A 301 2.84 19.12 7.49
C LEU A 301 2.64 20.21 8.56
N PRO A 302 1.58 21.02 8.43
CA PRO A 302 1.34 22.14 9.33
C PRO A 302 1.17 21.67 10.78
N LYS A 303 1.89 22.33 11.68
CA LYS A 303 1.95 21.98 13.12
C LYS A 303 1.22 22.97 14.01
N LYS A 304 0.94 24.17 13.50
CA LYS A 304 0.35 25.28 14.24
C LYS A 304 -0.89 25.76 13.51
N TYR A 305 -1.99 25.91 14.24
CA TYR A 305 -3.20 26.54 13.72
C TYR A 305 -2.99 28.07 13.63
N PRO A 306 -3.23 28.68 12.47
CA PRO A 306 -3.01 30.12 12.27
C PRO A 306 -4.05 30.95 13.03
N SER A 307 -3.69 32.19 13.34
CA SER A 307 -4.65 33.19 13.81
C SER A 307 -5.66 33.55 12.70
N ARG A 308 -6.79 34.14 13.09
CA ARG A 308 -7.82 34.58 12.14
C ARG A 308 -7.26 35.57 11.11
N GLU A 309 -6.35 36.46 11.52
CA GLU A 309 -5.75 37.47 10.65
C GLU A 309 -4.76 36.84 9.66
N GLU A 310 -3.84 35.99 10.14
CA GLU A 310 -2.90 35.26 9.26
C GLU A 310 -3.66 34.45 8.20
N HIS A 311 -4.70 33.73 8.63
CA HIS A 311 -5.57 32.99 7.72
C HIS A 311 -6.26 33.89 6.69
N PHE A 312 -6.86 35.00 7.14
CA PHE A 312 -7.59 35.90 6.26
C PHE A 312 -6.66 36.56 5.23
N GLN A 313 -5.43 36.93 5.60
CA GLN A 313 -4.44 37.49 4.66
C GLN A 313 -4.01 36.46 3.61
N ALA A 314 -3.76 35.21 4.03
CA ALA A 314 -3.45 34.12 3.11
C ALA A 314 -4.62 33.87 2.14
N ALA A 315 -5.84 33.75 2.66
CA ALA A 315 -7.04 33.58 1.85
C ALA A 315 -7.25 34.74 0.88
N LYS A 316 -7.17 35.98 1.35
CA LYS A 316 -7.32 37.18 0.50
C LYS A 316 -6.35 37.16 -0.67
N SER A 317 -5.06 36.91 -0.42
CA SER A 317 -4.06 36.81 -1.48
C SER A 317 -4.37 35.68 -2.48
N ILE A 318 -4.84 34.53 -2.00
CA ILE A 318 -5.27 33.40 -2.84
C ILE A 318 -6.45 33.81 -3.74
N TYR A 319 -7.52 34.40 -3.20
CA TYR A 319 -8.69 34.77 -4.00
C TYR A 319 -8.41 35.92 -4.96
N GLU A 320 -7.52 36.86 -4.62
CA GLU A 320 -7.15 37.96 -5.51
C GLU A 320 -6.21 37.54 -6.65
N ASN A 321 -5.33 36.56 -6.42
CA ASN A 321 -4.22 36.28 -7.33
C ASN A 321 -4.20 34.88 -7.94
N LEU A 322 -4.71 33.85 -7.25
CA LEU A 322 -4.49 32.46 -7.65
C LEU A 322 -5.05 32.18 -9.05
N THR A 323 -6.25 32.66 -9.40
CA THR A 323 -6.85 32.48 -10.73
C THR A 323 -6.11 33.20 -11.86
N ARG A 324 -5.10 34.01 -11.54
CA ARG A 324 -4.39 34.89 -12.47
C ARG A 324 -2.93 34.49 -12.67
N ILE A 325 -2.42 33.43 -12.03
CA ILE A 325 -0.99 33.07 -12.15
C ILE A 325 -0.64 32.28 -13.43
N ASN A 326 -1.65 31.81 -14.17
CA ASN A 326 -1.48 31.05 -15.41
C ASN A 326 -2.73 31.16 -16.31
N GLU A 327 -2.70 30.52 -17.48
CA GLU A 327 -3.88 30.42 -18.34
C GLU A 327 -5.01 29.59 -17.68
N PRO A 328 -6.30 29.85 -18.01
CA PRO A 328 -7.44 29.25 -17.32
C PRO A 328 -7.41 27.72 -17.27
N SER A 329 -7.03 27.05 -18.36
CA SER A 329 -6.98 25.58 -18.46
C SER A 329 -6.02 24.97 -17.44
N VAL A 330 -4.90 25.64 -17.17
CA VAL A 330 -3.90 25.22 -16.18
C VAL A 330 -4.41 25.53 -14.78
N ILE A 331 -4.66 26.80 -14.48
CA ILE A 331 -4.87 27.24 -13.10
C ILE A 331 -6.27 26.89 -12.57
N GLY A 332 -7.28 26.89 -13.44
CA GLY A 332 -8.61 26.37 -13.12
C GLY A 332 -8.52 24.92 -12.67
N SER A 333 -7.80 24.08 -13.44
CA SER A 333 -7.57 22.67 -13.11
C SER A 333 -6.81 22.50 -11.79
N VAL A 334 -5.75 23.29 -11.58
CA VAL A 334 -5.02 23.28 -10.31
C VAL A 334 -5.94 23.58 -9.12
N ILE A 335 -6.79 24.61 -9.22
CA ILE A 335 -7.74 24.98 -8.16
C ILE A 335 -8.77 23.86 -7.95
N GLY A 336 -9.44 23.42 -9.02
CA GLY A 336 -10.47 22.38 -8.94
C GLY A 336 -9.94 21.08 -8.32
N TRP A 337 -8.71 20.69 -8.65
CA TRP A 337 -8.09 19.51 -8.06
C TRP A 337 -7.73 19.71 -6.58
N SER A 338 -7.07 20.82 -6.25
CA SER A 338 -6.56 21.09 -4.90
C SER A 338 -7.67 21.22 -3.87
N PHE A 339 -8.78 21.85 -4.25
CA PHE A 339 -9.90 22.08 -3.35
C PHE A 339 -10.82 20.86 -3.18
N ALA A 340 -10.66 19.82 -4.01
CA ALA A 340 -11.34 18.53 -3.83
C ALA A 340 -10.60 17.56 -2.89
N LEU A 341 -9.34 17.85 -2.54
CA LEU A 341 -8.48 16.99 -1.74
C LEU A 341 -9.08 16.51 -0.39
N PRO A 342 -9.81 17.33 0.39
CA PRO A 342 -10.41 16.86 1.65
C PRO A 342 -11.42 15.72 1.51
N TRP A 343 -11.90 15.44 0.28
CA TRP A 343 -12.80 14.33 -0.03
C TRP A 343 -12.13 13.22 -0.82
N CYS A 344 -10.80 13.27 -1.02
CA CYS A 344 -10.08 12.30 -1.85
C CYS A 344 -10.37 10.85 -1.45
N ASP A 345 -10.22 10.50 -0.17
CA ASP A 345 -10.49 9.14 0.32
C ASP A 345 -11.98 8.76 0.26
N LEU A 346 -12.86 9.73 0.56
CA LEU A 346 -14.31 9.55 0.49
C LEU A 346 -14.78 9.30 -0.95
N LEU A 347 -14.22 9.99 -1.93
CA LEU A 347 -14.52 9.81 -3.36
C LEU A 347 -14.04 8.45 -3.86
N ARG A 348 -12.85 8.01 -3.46
CA ARG A 348 -12.31 6.69 -3.81
C ARG A 348 -13.14 5.54 -3.26
N THR A 349 -13.65 5.70 -2.03
CA THR A 349 -14.40 4.65 -1.32
C THR A 349 -15.91 4.70 -1.60
N THR A 350 -16.43 5.76 -2.22
CA THR A 350 -17.86 5.86 -2.54
C THR A 350 -18.22 5.00 -3.77
N PRO A 351 -19.22 4.10 -3.66
CA PRO A 351 -19.70 3.30 -4.78
C PRO A 351 -20.09 4.16 -5.98
N GLY A 352 -19.67 3.74 -7.18
CA GLY A 352 -19.96 4.44 -8.44
C GLY A 352 -19.01 5.59 -8.81
N TRP A 353 -18.13 6.02 -7.90
CA TRP A 353 -17.04 6.97 -8.18
C TRP A 353 -15.72 6.24 -8.38
N GLY A 354 -15.27 5.53 -7.32
CA GLY A 354 -14.19 4.54 -7.39
C GLY A 354 -12.80 5.08 -7.71
N GLY A 355 -12.55 6.39 -7.57
CA GLY A 355 -11.23 6.95 -7.83
C GLY A 355 -11.07 8.45 -7.61
N PHE A 356 -9.82 8.90 -7.59
CA PHE A 356 -9.44 10.32 -7.55
C PHE A 356 -8.28 10.57 -8.54
N PRO A 357 -8.39 11.54 -9.46
CA PRO A 357 -7.43 11.72 -10.55
C PRO A 357 -6.05 12.17 -10.06
N HIS A 358 -5.02 11.77 -10.80
CA HIS A 358 -3.67 12.34 -10.64
C HIS A 358 -3.55 13.65 -11.42
N LEU A 359 -2.93 14.66 -10.82
CA LEU A 359 -2.62 15.89 -11.51
C LEU A 359 -1.26 15.73 -12.21
N VAL A 360 -1.23 15.82 -13.55
CA VAL A 360 0.00 15.67 -14.34
C VAL A 360 0.35 17.02 -14.97
N ILE A 361 1.52 17.56 -14.62
CA ILE A 361 2.04 18.81 -15.16
C ILE A 361 3.25 18.49 -16.03
N TRP A 362 3.11 18.66 -17.34
CA TRP A 362 4.16 18.31 -18.30
C TRP A 362 4.51 19.48 -19.21
N GLY A 363 5.66 19.42 -19.88
CA GLY A 363 6.12 20.45 -20.80
C GLY A 363 7.60 20.81 -20.66
N ALA A 364 8.04 21.82 -21.41
CA ALA A 364 9.45 22.20 -21.52
C ALA A 364 10.04 22.78 -20.21
N ALA A 365 11.36 22.76 -20.08
CA ALA A 365 12.06 23.40 -18.97
C ALA A 365 11.76 24.91 -18.93
N GLY A 366 11.59 25.46 -17.73
CA GLY A 366 11.27 26.87 -17.52
C GLY A 366 9.81 27.26 -17.78
N SER A 367 8.91 26.30 -17.99
CA SER A 367 7.48 26.58 -18.20
C SER A 367 6.66 26.79 -16.91
N GLY A 368 7.30 26.76 -15.73
CA GLY A 368 6.64 26.98 -14.44
C GLY A 368 6.05 25.73 -13.80
N LYS A 369 6.46 24.52 -14.23
CA LYS A 369 5.91 23.24 -13.71
C LYS A 369 6.14 23.06 -12.21
N THR A 370 7.40 23.20 -11.79
CA THR A 370 7.81 23.01 -10.39
C THR A 370 7.17 24.08 -9.51
N GLU A 371 7.12 25.33 -9.97
CA GLU A 371 6.47 26.43 -9.28
C GLU A 371 4.96 26.19 -9.09
N THR A 372 4.29 25.67 -10.12
CA THR A 372 2.88 25.29 -10.05
C THR A 372 2.66 24.15 -9.04
N CYS A 373 3.48 23.09 -9.10
CA CYS A 373 3.41 21.98 -8.14
C CYS A 373 3.63 22.45 -6.70
N LYS A 374 4.67 23.27 -6.47
CA LYS A 374 4.97 23.84 -5.15
C LYS A 374 3.86 24.77 -4.66
N THR A 375 3.18 25.49 -5.55
CA THR A 375 1.98 26.29 -5.18
C THR A 375 0.90 25.37 -4.61
N VAL A 376 0.63 24.22 -5.22
CA VAL A 376 -0.34 23.24 -4.70
C VAL A 376 0.07 22.67 -3.34
N LEU A 377 1.36 22.39 -3.15
CA LEU A 377 1.90 21.99 -1.85
C LEU A 377 1.63 23.06 -0.78
N ARG A 378 1.90 24.32 -1.09
CA ARG A 378 1.67 25.45 -0.16
C ARG A 378 0.20 25.64 0.19
N LEU A 379 -0.71 25.52 -0.78
CA LEU A 379 -2.16 25.52 -0.53
C LEU A 379 -2.59 24.39 0.42
N SER A 380 -1.82 23.30 0.46
CA SER A 380 -2.00 22.16 1.36
C SER A 380 -1.18 22.26 2.65
N GLY A 381 -0.64 23.44 2.97
CA GLY A 381 0.10 23.69 4.21
C GLY A 381 1.55 23.18 4.22
N ILE A 382 2.06 22.68 3.09
CA ILE A 382 3.45 22.20 2.96
C ILE A 382 4.34 23.36 2.48
N PRO A 383 5.44 23.68 3.18
CA PRO A 383 6.24 24.86 2.88
C PRO A 383 6.94 24.79 1.53
N TRP A 384 7.20 25.96 0.92
CA TRP A 384 7.93 26.07 -0.36
C TRP A 384 9.30 25.38 -0.39
N SER A 385 9.98 25.36 0.77
CA SER A 385 11.29 24.71 0.95
C SER A 385 11.23 23.18 0.96
N PHE A 386 10.03 22.58 0.95
CA PHE A 386 9.89 21.15 0.85
C PHE A 386 10.36 20.67 -0.53
N GLU A 387 11.29 19.72 -0.52
CA GLU A 387 11.84 19.13 -1.74
C GLU A 387 10.93 18.03 -2.27
N PRO A 388 10.67 18.00 -3.58
CA PRO A 388 9.79 17.01 -4.17
C PRO A 388 10.41 15.61 -4.18
N PHE A 389 9.54 14.61 -4.38
CA PHE A 389 9.95 13.24 -4.52
C PHE A 389 10.48 12.99 -5.95
N ALA A 390 11.79 13.16 -6.16
CA ALA A 390 12.43 12.94 -7.44
C ALA A 390 12.41 11.46 -7.87
N LEU A 391 11.93 11.16 -9.08
CA LEU A 391 11.90 9.82 -9.67
C LEU A 391 13.12 9.55 -10.58
N PRO A 392 13.57 8.29 -10.70
CA PRO A 392 13.04 7.10 -10.04
C PRO A 392 13.64 6.87 -8.64
N LYS A 393 12.88 6.20 -7.78
CA LYS A 393 13.34 5.69 -6.47
C LYS A 393 12.98 4.23 -6.32
N THR A 394 13.54 3.55 -5.32
CA THR A 394 13.18 2.15 -5.05
C THR A 394 11.66 2.00 -4.80
N ARG A 395 11.08 0.86 -5.19
CA ARG A 395 9.68 0.53 -4.93
C ARG A 395 9.30 0.70 -3.46
N PHE A 396 10.19 0.30 -2.53
CA PHE A 396 9.96 0.48 -1.09
C PHE A 396 9.71 1.94 -0.72
N THR A 397 10.59 2.83 -1.19
CA THR A 397 10.48 4.26 -0.91
C THR A 397 9.19 4.84 -1.48
N ARG A 398 8.80 4.43 -2.69
CA ARG A 398 7.54 4.86 -3.33
C ARG A 398 6.32 4.37 -2.56
N LEU A 399 6.23 3.08 -2.25
CA LEU A 399 5.12 2.50 -1.47
C LEU A 399 4.96 3.16 -0.10
N ASN A 400 6.07 3.43 0.60
CA ASN A 400 6.02 4.15 1.87
C ASN A 400 5.36 5.52 1.68
N VAL A 401 5.82 6.32 0.71
CA VAL A 401 5.29 7.68 0.48
C VAL A 401 3.82 7.66 0.01
N TYR A 402 3.45 6.72 -0.86
CA TYR A 402 2.06 6.54 -1.30
C TYR A 402 1.08 6.22 -0.17
N SER A 403 1.59 5.70 0.95
CA SER A 403 0.79 5.32 2.12
C SER A 403 0.70 6.38 3.23
N LEU A 404 1.40 7.51 3.11
CA LEU A 404 1.48 8.48 4.21
C LEU A 404 0.24 9.36 4.38
N THR A 405 -0.53 9.58 3.32
CA THR A 405 -1.58 10.60 3.32
C THR A 405 -2.68 10.27 2.31
N SER A 406 -3.91 10.67 2.64
CA SER A 406 -5.08 10.67 1.77
C SER A 406 -5.70 12.07 1.64
N LEU A 407 -5.03 13.09 2.18
CA LEU A 407 -5.49 14.48 2.23
C LEU A 407 -4.56 15.41 1.45
N THR A 408 -3.25 15.30 1.70
CA THR A 408 -2.25 16.21 1.12
C THR A 408 -1.60 15.58 -0.10
N PRO A 409 -1.28 16.38 -1.12
CA PRO A 409 -0.66 15.89 -2.35
C PRO A 409 0.75 15.40 -2.12
N VAL A 410 1.12 14.31 -2.81
CA VAL A 410 2.51 13.89 -2.94
C VAL A 410 3.03 14.34 -4.30
N PHE A 411 4.03 15.22 -4.29
CA PHE A 411 4.66 15.74 -5.50
C PHE A 411 5.81 14.83 -5.95
N MET A 412 5.58 14.16 -7.07
CA MET A 412 6.53 13.33 -7.81
C MET A 412 7.17 14.16 -8.92
N ASP A 413 8.46 14.45 -8.83
CA ASP A 413 9.19 15.25 -9.82
C ASP A 413 10.14 14.38 -10.66
N GLU A 414 10.71 14.97 -11.70
CA GLU A 414 11.63 14.33 -12.64
C GLU A 414 11.03 13.11 -13.38
N TYR A 415 9.73 13.10 -13.63
CA TYR A 415 9.12 12.05 -14.44
C TYR A 415 9.64 12.12 -15.90
N ARG A 416 10.50 11.16 -16.25
CA ARG A 416 11.17 11.06 -17.56
C ARG A 416 11.16 9.60 -18.04
N PRO A 417 9.99 9.05 -18.44
CA PRO A 417 9.86 7.64 -18.82
C PRO A 417 10.72 7.29 -20.06
N GLY A 418 11.06 8.28 -20.89
CA GLY A 418 12.01 8.14 -21.98
C GLY A 418 13.41 7.70 -21.51
N ALA A 419 13.84 8.21 -20.35
CA ALA A 419 15.16 7.96 -19.77
C ALA A 419 15.23 6.70 -18.88
N TRP A 420 14.09 6.03 -18.64
CA TRP A 420 14.02 4.86 -17.77
C TRP A 420 13.88 3.56 -18.57
N PRO A 421 14.39 2.42 -18.05
CA PRO A 421 14.03 1.12 -18.57
C PRO A 421 12.51 0.91 -18.54
N ARG A 422 11.93 0.31 -19.59
CA ARG A 422 10.46 0.14 -19.68
C ARG A 422 9.84 -0.58 -18.48
N HIS A 423 10.51 -1.63 -17.99
CA HIS A 423 9.99 -2.39 -16.85
C HIS A 423 9.87 -1.53 -15.58
N GLU A 424 10.63 -0.43 -15.48
CA GLU A 424 10.56 0.50 -14.37
C GLU A 424 9.38 1.47 -14.53
N SER A 425 9.18 2.05 -15.73
CA SER A 425 8.00 2.89 -16.00
C SER A 425 6.70 2.10 -15.83
N SER A 426 6.62 0.88 -16.37
CA SER A 426 5.43 0.02 -16.24
C SER A 426 5.08 -0.27 -14.77
N LYS A 427 6.08 -0.52 -13.91
CA LYS A 427 5.86 -0.75 -12.47
C LYS A 427 5.32 0.51 -11.78
N VAL A 428 5.91 1.66 -12.06
CA VAL A 428 5.46 2.95 -11.51
C VAL A 428 4.03 3.26 -11.95
N HIS A 429 3.69 2.99 -13.22
CA HIS A 429 2.35 3.21 -13.75
C HIS A 429 1.31 2.30 -13.11
N GLU A 430 1.65 1.05 -12.82
CA GLU A 430 0.76 0.15 -12.09
C GLU A 430 0.52 0.65 -10.65
N GLU A 431 1.57 1.09 -9.96
CA GLU A 431 1.45 1.69 -8.63
C GLU A 431 0.55 2.94 -8.67
N TRP A 432 0.65 3.78 -9.70
CA TRP A 432 -0.23 4.94 -9.88
C TRP A 432 -1.69 4.55 -10.16
N ARG A 433 -1.95 3.49 -10.92
CA ARG A 433 -3.32 2.96 -11.04
C ARG A 433 -3.85 2.50 -9.67
N GLY A 434 -2.98 1.93 -8.84
CA GLY A 434 -3.24 1.62 -7.44
C GLY A 434 -3.61 2.85 -6.61
N CYS A 435 -2.81 3.92 -6.67
CA CYS A 435 -3.08 5.18 -5.97
C CYS A 435 -4.41 5.83 -6.39
N TYR A 436 -4.79 5.73 -7.67
CA TYR A 436 -6.07 6.27 -8.14
C TYR A 436 -7.26 5.61 -7.43
N ASN A 437 -7.23 4.28 -7.26
CA ASN A 437 -8.32 3.48 -6.69
C ASN A 437 -8.19 3.19 -5.18
N ARG A 438 -7.11 3.64 -4.51
CA ARG A 438 -6.80 3.26 -3.11
C ARG A 438 -6.58 1.75 -2.91
N LEU A 439 -5.81 1.12 -3.79
CA LEU A 439 -5.48 -0.30 -3.64
C LEU A 439 -4.50 -0.55 -2.49
N GLN A 440 -4.45 -1.80 -2.03
CA GLN A 440 -3.44 -2.26 -1.09
C GLN A 440 -2.34 -3.03 -1.81
N ASP A 441 -1.12 -2.89 -1.31
CA ASP A 441 0.05 -3.61 -1.79
C ASP A 441 0.78 -4.26 -0.60
N GLU A 442 1.27 -5.48 -0.76
CA GLU A 442 1.92 -6.23 0.31
C GLU A 442 3.41 -6.43 0.03
N ARG A 443 4.20 -6.34 1.10
CA ARG A 443 5.63 -6.63 1.04
C ARG A 443 6.04 -7.56 2.17
N GLY A 444 6.64 -8.69 1.82
CA GLY A 444 7.29 -9.58 2.78
C GLY A 444 8.48 -8.89 3.50
N GLN A 445 8.62 -9.19 4.79
CA GLN A 445 9.69 -8.75 5.66
C GLN A 445 10.70 -9.90 5.87
N ALA A 446 11.89 -9.56 6.40
CA ALA A 446 12.93 -10.54 6.69
C ALA A 446 12.50 -11.58 7.75
N ASP A 447 11.54 -11.24 8.61
CA ASP A 447 10.95 -12.13 9.61
C ASP A 447 9.75 -12.93 9.08
N LEU A 448 9.57 -13.00 7.76
CA LEU A 448 8.47 -13.67 7.06
C LEU A 448 7.07 -13.06 7.32
N SER A 449 6.98 -11.94 8.05
CA SER A 449 5.73 -11.16 8.15
C SER A 449 5.48 -10.37 6.86
N THR A 450 4.25 -9.90 6.67
CA THR A 450 3.90 -8.99 5.57
C THR A 450 3.60 -7.60 6.11
N LYS A 451 4.08 -6.58 5.41
CA LYS A 451 3.67 -5.18 5.63
C LYS A 451 2.75 -4.77 4.49
N THR A 452 1.55 -4.34 4.84
CA THR A 452 0.56 -3.82 3.90
C THR A 452 0.72 -2.32 3.75
N TYR A 453 0.62 -1.84 2.52
CA TYR A 453 0.69 -0.44 2.12
C TYR A 453 -0.64 -0.04 1.49
N SER A 454 -1.37 0.87 2.11
CA SER A 454 -2.56 1.47 1.51
C SER A 454 -2.15 2.60 0.57
N LEU A 455 -2.29 2.41 -0.74
CA LEU A 455 -1.90 3.39 -1.76
C LEU A 455 -2.91 4.54 -1.82
N CYS A 456 -2.86 5.44 -0.84
CA CYS A 456 -3.89 6.46 -0.61
C CYS A 456 -3.47 7.89 -0.98
N ALA A 457 -2.22 8.12 -1.39
CA ALA A 457 -1.76 9.45 -1.76
C ALA A 457 -2.47 10.01 -3.00
N PRO A 458 -3.02 11.25 -2.96
CA PRO A 458 -3.28 12.01 -4.17
C PRO A 458 -1.95 12.45 -4.79
N LEU A 459 -1.75 12.21 -6.08
CA LEU A 459 -0.46 12.44 -6.73
C LEU A 459 -0.47 13.69 -7.62
N ILE A 460 0.60 14.47 -7.52
CA ILE A 460 0.99 15.46 -8.52
C ILE A 460 2.26 14.94 -9.18
N ILE A 461 2.27 14.86 -10.50
CA ILE A 461 3.38 14.32 -11.29
C ILE A 461 3.89 15.44 -12.19
N ALA A 462 5.16 15.81 -12.06
CA ALA A 462 5.83 16.73 -12.97
C ALA A 462 6.92 16.05 -13.79
N GLY A 463 6.97 16.38 -15.08
CA GLY A 463 7.92 15.79 -16.01
C GLY A 463 8.05 16.57 -17.31
N GLU A 464 8.94 16.10 -18.19
CA GLU A 464 9.04 16.62 -19.56
C GLU A 464 7.93 16.05 -20.46
N ASP A 465 7.45 14.85 -20.14
CA ASP A 465 6.36 14.17 -20.84
C ASP A 465 5.26 13.73 -19.85
N ARG A 466 4.11 13.36 -20.38
CA ARG A 466 3.01 12.74 -19.63
C ARG A 466 3.00 11.22 -19.79
N PRO A 467 2.35 10.46 -18.90
CA PRO A 467 2.16 9.02 -19.11
C PRO A 467 1.27 8.76 -20.34
N ARG A 468 1.72 7.89 -21.25
CA ARG A 468 1.01 7.52 -22.50
C ARG A 468 1.00 6.01 -22.77
N ASP A 469 1.48 5.21 -21.82
CA ASP A 469 1.81 3.80 -22.08
C ASP A 469 0.56 2.92 -22.27
N THR A 470 -0.60 3.35 -21.74
CA THR A 470 -1.91 2.67 -21.86
C THR A 470 -3.06 3.67 -21.74
N THR A 471 -4.17 3.46 -22.45
CA THR A 471 -5.41 4.25 -22.30
C THR A 471 -5.94 4.19 -20.85
N ALA A 472 -5.71 3.09 -20.13
CA ALA A 472 -6.14 2.94 -18.75
C ALA A 472 -5.53 3.99 -17.80
N LEU A 473 -4.25 4.32 -17.93
CA LEU A 473 -3.64 5.35 -17.09
C LEU A 473 -4.07 6.75 -17.54
N GLU A 474 -4.23 6.98 -18.84
CA GLU A 474 -4.68 8.27 -19.40
C GLU A 474 -6.08 8.67 -18.90
N GLU A 475 -6.99 7.71 -18.73
CA GLU A 475 -8.31 7.97 -18.13
C GLU A 475 -8.29 8.35 -16.64
N ARG A 476 -7.14 8.24 -15.97
CA ARG A 476 -6.95 8.49 -14.53
C ARG A 476 -6.19 9.79 -14.24
N ILE A 477 -5.79 10.53 -15.26
CA ILE A 477 -5.02 11.77 -15.11
C ILE A 477 -5.83 12.99 -15.53
N ILE A 478 -5.52 14.13 -14.92
CA ILE A 478 -5.80 15.46 -15.43
C ILE A 478 -4.45 16.03 -15.87
N ALA A 479 -4.25 16.14 -17.19
CA ALA A 479 -3.00 16.65 -17.73
C ALA A 479 -3.11 18.16 -18.01
N ILE A 480 -2.12 18.91 -17.58
CA ILE A 480 -1.97 20.33 -17.87
C ILE A 480 -0.57 20.62 -18.39
N ASN A 481 -0.49 21.56 -19.32
CA ASN A 481 0.73 21.92 -20.02
C ASN A 481 0.95 23.44 -19.92
N PRO A 482 1.54 23.93 -18.82
CA PRO A 482 1.84 25.34 -18.69
C PRO A 482 2.87 25.75 -19.74
N LYS A 483 2.62 26.88 -20.40
CA LYS A 483 3.45 27.40 -21.50
C LYS A 483 4.45 28.43 -21.00
N LYS A 484 5.69 28.33 -21.48
CA LYS A 484 6.78 29.22 -21.09
C LYS A 484 6.48 30.68 -21.46
N GLU A 485 5.90 30.89 -22.63
CA GLU A 485 5.58 32.22 -23.17
C GLU A 485 4.48 32.92 -22.34
N VAL A 486 3.57 32.14 -21.74
CA VAL A 486 2.52 32.66 -20.85
C VAL A 486 3.14 33.13 -19.53
N VAL A 487 3.97 32.29 -18.89
CA VAL A 487 4.57 32.63 -17.58
C VAL A 487 5.70 33.66 -17.69
N ALA A 488 6.40 33.72 -18.83
CA ALA A 488 7.40 34.75 -19.12
C ALA A 488 6.78 36.11 -19.48
N GLY A 489 5.50 36.12 -19.84
CA GLY A 489 4.75 37.31 -20.24
C GLY A 489 5.03 37.78 -21.66
N GLU A 490 5.37 36.84 -22.53
CA GLU A 490 5.67 37.06 -23.95
C GLU A 490 4.41 36.97 -24.83
N THR A 491 3.30 36.45 -24.27
CA THR A 491 2.00 36.41 -24.95
C THR A 491 1.24 37.72 -24.81
N LYS A 492 0.65 38.21 -25.92
CA LYS A 492 -0.16 39.44 -25.93
C LYS A 492 -1.37 39.36 -24.99
N GLU A 493 -1.97 38.18 -24.87
CA GLU A 493 -3.18 37.94 -24.08
C GLU A 493 -2.96 38.10 -22.58
N PHE A 494 -1.83 37.59 -22.06
CA PHE A 494 -1.54 37.59 -20.63
C PHE A 494 -0.57 38.70 -20.20
N GLY A 495 0.32 39.14 -21.10
CA GLY A 495 1.36 40.12 -20.79
C GLY A 495 2.11 39.76 -19.51
N THR A 496 2.43 40.75 -18.67
CA THR A 496 3.14 40.51 -17.40
C THR A 496 2.23 40.15 -16.22
N GLU A 497 0.92 40.02 -16.45
CA GLU A 497 -0.07 39.85 -15.36
C GLU A 497 0.12 38.54 -14.60
N CYS A 498 0.39 37.42 -15.29
CA CYS A 498 0.68 36.13 -14.64
C CYS A 498 1.84 36.23 -13.66
N LYS A 499 2.93 36.89 -14.08
CA LYS A 499 4.13 37.08 -13.26
C LYS A 499 3.87 38.00 -12.06
N LYS A 500 3.09 39.08 -12.24
CA LYS A 500 2.70 39.99 -11.15
C LYS A 500 1.83 39.27 -10.12
N ALA A 501 0.78 38.58 -10.57
CA ALA A 501 -0.12 37.83 -9.71
C ALA A 501 0.64 36.73 -8.94
N PHE A 502 1.55 36.01 -9.61
CA PHE A 502 2.40 35.02 -8.96
C PHE A 502 3.28 35.65 -7.87
N SER A 503 3.91 36.80 -8.16
CA SER A 503 4.71 37.52 -7.17
C SER A 503 3.87 37.97 -5.97
N GLN A 504 2.66 38.51 -6.20
CA GLN A 504 1.75 38.95 -5.14
C GLN A 504 1.25 37.77 -4.29
N LEU A 505 0.90 36.65 -4.93
CA LEU A 505 0.48 35.43 -4.26
C LEU A 505 1.54 34.95 -3.26
N HIS A 506 2.82 35.04 -3.62
CA HIS A 506 3.93 34.56 -2.81
C HIS A 506 4.45 35.57 -1.76
N GLN A 507 3.86 36.76 -1.64
CA GLN A 507 4.23 37.74 -0.59
C GLN A 507 3.69 37.37 0.80
N VAL A 508 2.76 36.41 0.88
CA VAL A 508 2.19 35.93 2.14
C VAL A 508 2.50 34.46 2.37
N SER A 509 2.34 34.02 3.62
CA SER A 509 2.36 32.61 4.01
C SER A 509 1.07 31.93 3.55
N LEU A 510 1.10 31.32 2.37
CA LEU A 510 -0.04 30.59 1.80
C LEU A 510 -0.41 29.37 2.65
N GLU A 511 0.56 28.84 3.38
CA GLU A 511 0.44 27.67 4.24
C GLU A 511 -0.60 27.86 5.35
N ASP A 512 -0.81 29.12 5.78
CA ASP A 512 -1.82 29.51 6.78
C ASP A 512 -3.27 29.40 6.25
N PHE A 513 -3.45 29.04 4.98
CA PHE A 513 -4.75 28.74 4.42
C PHE A 513 -5.29 27.36 4.82
N ALA A 514 -4.42 26.36 4.96
CA ALA A 514 -4.79 24.95 4.88
C ALA A 514 -5.64 24.46 6.06
N LEU A 515 -5.19 24.65 7.31
CA LEU A 515 -5.88 24.09 8.49
C LEU A 515 -7.30 24.66 8.68
N PRO A 516 -7.54 25.99 8.55
CA PRO A 516 -8.90 26.52 8.65
C PRO A 516 -9.81 26.09 7.50
N PHE A 517 -9.28 26.01 6.27
CA PHE A 517 -10.03 25.47 5.13
C PHE A 517 -10.43 24.01 5.36
N TRP A 518 -9.51 23.18 5.85
CA TRP A 518 -9.76 21.78 6.17
C TRP A 518 -10.82 21.63 7.28
N SER A 519 -10.73 22.43 8.35
CA SER A 519 -11.74 22.44 9.41
C SER A 519 -13.12 22.84 8.85
N TRP A 520 -13.17 23.84 7.97
CA TRP A 520 -14.43 24.23 7.31
C TRP A 520 -14.94 23.13 6.36
N SER A 521 -14.08 22.41 5.65
CA SER A 521 -14.46 21.34 4.71
C SER A 521 -15.22 20.19 5.39
N LEU A 522 -15.02 19.99 6.69
CA LEU A 522 -15.76 19.02 7.50
C LEU A 522 -17.25 19.39 7.65
N ARG A 523 -17.62 20.68 7.44
CA ARG A 523 -19.00 21.18 7.52
C ARG A 523 -19.85 20.84 6.28
N VAL A 524 -19.21 20.50 5.16
CA VAL A 524 -19.92 20.23 3.90
C VAL A 524 -20.44 18.79 3.88
N ALA A 525 -21.57 18.57 4.56
CA ALA A 525 -22.19 17.25 4.68
C ALA A 525 -22.84 16.75 3.37
N ASP A 526 -23.30 17.66 2.53
CA ASP A 526 -24.01 17.41 1.27
C ASP A 526 -23.08 17.20 0.06
N TRP A 527 -21.77 16.99 0.28
CA TRP A 527 -20.77 16.86 -0.77
C TRP A 527 -21.11 15.79 -1.82
N ARG A 528 -21.76 14.68 -1.42
CA ARG A 528 -22.20 13.61 -2.34
C ARG A 528 -23.20 14.09 -3.37
N HIS A 529 -24.14 14.93 -2.93
CA HIS A 529 -25.13 15.53 -3.83
C HIS A 529 -24.43 16.50 -4.79
N ARG A 530 -23.53 17.35 -4.28
CA ARG A 530 -22.81 18.35 -5.08
C ARG A 530 -21.95 17.73 -6.17
N VAL A 531 -21.16 16.71 -5.83
CA VAL A 531 -20.32 16.01 -6.82
C VAL A 531 -21.19 15.28 -7.86
N GLN A 532 -22.37 14.78 -7.47
CA GLN A 532 -23.32 14.18 -8.40
C GLN A 532 -23.96 15.23 -9.34
N GLU A 533 -24.25 16.44 -8.86
CA GLU A 533 -24.71 17.55 -9.72
C GLU A 533 -23.63 18.01 -10.71
N ALA A 534 -22.37 18.07 -10.25
CA ALA A 534 -21.23 18.30 -11.13
C ALA A 534 -21.13 17.21 -12.22
N ARG A 535 -21.34 15.94 -11.85
CA ARG A 535 -21.38 14.81 -12.80
C ARG A 535 -22.48 14.96 -13.85
N LYS A 536 -23.69 15.31 -13.43
CA LYS A 536 -24.82 15.56 -14.34
C LYS A 536 -24.49 16.67 -15.34
N SER A 537 -23.81 17.73 -14.89
CA SER A 537 -23.39 18.84 -15.74
C SER A 537 -22.41 18.39 -16.83
N ILE A 538 -21.41 17.56 -16.48
CA ILE A 538 -20.48 16.97 -17.45
C ILE A 538 -21.20 16.03 -18.43
N ILE A 539 -22.11 15.18 -17.95
CA ILE A 539 -22.88 14.26 -18.81
C ILE A 539 -23.75 15.03 -19.80
N ASN A 540 -24.44 16.08 -19.33
CA ASN A 540 -25.27 16.93 -20.20
C ASN A 540 -24.43 17.60 -21.29
N TRP A 541 -23.25 18.09 -20.95
CA TRP A 541 -22.32 18.66 -21.93
C TRP A 541 -21.81 17.61 -22.92
N LYS A 542 -21.40 16.44 -22.44
CA LYS A 542 -20.97 15.30 -23.26
C LYS A 542 -22.06 14.93 -24.28
N ASN A 543 -23.31 14.82 -23.85
CA ASN A 543 -24.43 14.46 -24.72
C ASN A 543 -24.72 15.52 -25.79
N ARG A 544 -24.54 16.81 -25.47
CA ARG A 544 -24.74 17.91 -26.44
C ARG A 544 -23.64 18.00 -27.49
N THR A 545 -22.41 17.64 -27.13
CA THR A 545 -21.24 17.76 -28.00
C THR A 545 -20.93 16.49 -28.79
N GLY A 546 -21.44 15.33 -28.33
CA GLY A 546 -21.18 14.04 -28.95
C GLY A 546 -19.81 13.45 -28.60
N TYR A 547 -19.05 14.05 -27.67
CA TYR A 547 -17.74 13.53 -27.29
C TYR A 547 -17.82 12.14 -26.65
N ALA A 548 -16.96 11.23 -27.12
CA ALA A 548 -16.84 9.89 -26.56
C ALA A 548 -15.97 9.92 -25.30
N MET A 549 -16.61 10.09 -24.14
CA MET A 549 -15.91 10.12 -22.84
C MET A 549 -16.21 8.89 -21.98
N PRO A 550 -15.20 8.13 -21.52
CA PRO A 550 -15.35 7.10 -20.51
C PRO A 550 -15.91 7.64 -19.18
N ASN A 551 -16.58 6.78 -18.42
CA ASN A 551 -17.14 7.16 -17.11
C ASN A 551 -16.07 7.67 -16.13
N ARG A 552 -14.84 7.12 -16.18
CA ARG A 552 -13.72 7.61 -15.34
C ARG A 552 -13.40 9.06 -15.62
N VAL A 553 -13.34 9.45 -16.90
CA VAL A 553 -13.07 10.83 -17.28
C VAL A 553 -14.21 11.76 -16.86
N VAL A 554 -15.46 11.36 -17.07
CA VAL A 554 -16.63 12.10 -16.59
C VAL A 554 -16.55 12.34 -15.09
N ASN A 555 -16.19 11.30 -14.33
CA ASN A 555 -16.03 11.39 -12.89
C ASN A 555 -14.89 12.32 -12.50
N ASN A 556 -13.72 12.24 -13.15
CA ASN A 556 -12.59 13.11 -12.87
C ASN A 556 -12.96 14.58 -13.10
N LEU A 557 -13.59 14.93 -14.23
CA LEU A 557 -14.02 16.31 -14.50
C LEU A 557 -15.08 16.80 -13.51
N ALA A 558 -15.97 15.92 -13.05
CA ALA A 558 -16.94 16.25 -12.01
C ALA A 558 -16.26 16.56 -10.67
N ILE A 559 -15.19 15.84 -10.32
CA ILE A 559 -14.37 16.15 -9.14
C ILE A 559 -13.73 17.54 -9.26
N MET A 560 -13.26 17.91 -10.45
CA MET A 560 -12.68 19.24 -10.70
C MET A 560 -13.72 20.36 -10.52
N LEU A 561 -14.92 20.19 -11.09
CA LEU A 561 -16.05 21.11 -10.90
C LEU A 561 -16.49 21.20 -9.45
N PHE A 562 -16.54 20.06 -8.76
CA PHE A 562 -16.84 20.03 -7.33
C PHE A 562 -15.81 20.83 -6.54
N GLY A 563 -14.50 20.59 -6.73
CA GLY A 563 -13.47 21.34 -6.02
C GLY A 563 -13.48 22.83 -6.32
N TRP A 564 -13.79 23.25 -7.56
CA TRP A 564 -14.00 24.66 -7.87
C TRP A 564 -15.19 25.27 -7.10
N SER A 565 -16.32 24.56 -7.03
CA SER A 565 -17.46 25.04 -6.25
C SER A 565 -17.14 25.16 -4.75
N ILE A 566 -16.31 24.26 -4.22
CA ILE A 566 -15.82 24.32 -2.84
C ILE A 566 -14.92 25.54 -2.62
N PHE A 567 -14.08 25.89 -3.60
CA PHE A 567 -13.29 27.11 -3.58
C PHE A 567 -14.19 28.35 -3.53
N GLU A 568 -15.19 28.46 -4.40
CA GLU A 568 -16.12 29.61 -4.39
C GLU A 568 -16.91 29.73 -3.07
N ASP A 569 -17.35 28.61 -2.52
CA ASP A 569 -18.12 28.56 -1.28
C ASP A 569 -17.27 28.97 -0.07
N TYR A 570 -16.01 28.50 0.00
CA TYR A 570 -15.13 28.90 1.08
C TYR A 570 -14.78 30.39 1.01
N GLY A 571 -14.59 30.91 -0.21
CA GLY A 571 -14.43 32.35 -0.44
C GLY A 571 -15.64 33.13 0.07
N SER A 572 -16.82 32.69 -0.33
CA SER A 572 -18.09 33.31 0.10
C SER A 572 -18.27 33.28 1.61
N TYR A 573 -17.90 32.18 2.27
CA TYR A 573 -17.89 32.05 3.73
C TYR A 573 -16.98 33.09 4.40
N LEU A 574 -15.85 33.43 3.77
CA LEU A 574 -14.91 34.46 4.24
C LEU A 574 -15.27 35.88 3.78
N GLY A 575 -16.32 36.05 2.97
CA GLY A 575 -16.65 37.34 2.34
C GLY A 575 -15.72 37.73 1.19
N LEU A 576 -15.02 36.75 0.60
CA LEU A 576 -14.10 36.90 -0.53
C LEU A 576 -14.74 36.36 -1.82
N LYS A 577 -14.28 36.85 -2.96
CA LYS A 577 -14.64 36.33 -4.28
C LYS A 577 -13.39 36.12 -5.11
N PRO A 578 -13.28 35.02 -5.86
CA PRO A 578 -12.13 34.79 -6.72
C PRO A 578 -12.08 35.87 -7.81
N ALA A 579 -10.89 36.39 -8.08
CA ALA A 579 -10.66 37.26 -9.22
C ALA A 579 -10.99 36.51 -10.52
N SER A 580 -11.47 37.24 -11.52
CA SER A 580 -11.67 36.66 -12.85
C SER A 580 -10.34 36.23 -13.47
N PHE A 581 -10.38 35.19 -14.29
CA PHE A 581 -9.24 34.85 -15.14
C PHE A 581 -8.85 36.05 -16.03
N ILE A 582 -7.57 36.16 -16.37
CA ILE A 582 -7.01 37.31 -17.11
C ILE A 582 -7.75 37.56 -18.43
N ASN A 583 -8.11 36.49 -19.15
CA ASN A 583 -8.78 36.55 -20.45
C ASN A 583 -10.30 36.39 -20.38
N GLY A 584 -10.89 36.38 -19.18
CA GLY A 584 -12.34 36.15 -19.00
C GLY A 584 -12.83 34.74 -19.36
N GLY A 585 -11.92 33.76 -19.45
CA GLY A 585 -12.28 32.35 -19.69
C GLY A 585 -13.21 31.78 -18.61
N SER A 586 -13.84 30.64 -18.89
CA SER A 586 -14.68 29.94 -17.91
C SER A 586 -13.98 28.70 -17.36
N VAL A 587 -14.29 28.36 -16.12
CA VAL A 587 -13.78 27.17 -15.43
C VAL A 587 -14.21 25.89 -16.14
N PHE A 588 -15.44 25.88 -16.64
CA PHE A 588 -15.95 24.75 -17.39
C PHE A 588 -15.09 24.50 -18.64
N ASN A 589 -14.80 25.56 -19.42
CA ASN A 589 -13.94 25.46 -20.59
C ASN A 589 -12.50 25.08 -20.22
N ALA A 590 -11.99 25.56 -19.09
CA ALA A 590 -10.68 25.17 -18.58
C ALA A 590 -10.55 23.66 -18.36
N PHE A 591 -11.55 23.03 -17.74
CA PHE A 591 -11.55 21.59 -17.50
C PHE A 591 -11.70 20.77 -18.78
N ILE A 592 -12.50 21.25 -19.72
CA ILE A 592 -12.60 20.62 -21.03
C ILE A 592 -11.26 20.73 -21.78
N ALA A 593 -10.58 21.87 -21.73
CA ALA A 593 -9.27 22.02 -22.35
C ALA A 593 -8.23 21.05 -21.73
N ALA A 594 -8.23 20.87 -20.41
CA ALA A 594 -7.38 19.88 -19.74
C ALA A 594 -7.70 18.43 -20.16
N TYR A 595 -8.97 18.11 -20.45
CA TYR A 595 -9.34 16.82 -21.04
C TYR A 595 -8.80 16.66 -22.47
N LEU A 596 -8.98 17.67 -23.31
CA LEU A 596 -8.55 17.65 -24.71
C LEU A 596 -7.02 17.55 -24.86
N GLU A 597 -6.26 17.98 -23.84
CA GLU A 597 -4.80 17.76 -23.78
C GLU A 597 -4.42 16.27 -23.71
N VAL A 598 -5.26 15.45 -23.06
CA VAL A 598 -5.09 13.99 -22.99
C VAL A 598 -5.68 13.32 -24.23
N MET A 599 -6.85 13.80 -24.67
CA MET A 599 -7.65 13.24 -25.77
C MET A 599 -7.87 14.29 -26.87
N PRO A 600 -6.91 14.50 -27.78
CA PRO A 600 -7.06 15.39 -28.93
C PRO A 600 -8.33 15.04 -29.73
N ASP A 601 -9.04 16.06 -30.23
CA ASP A 601 -10.32 15.94 -30.94
C ASP A 601 -11.46 15.26 -30.15
N GLY A 602 -11.25 14.99 -28.86
CA GLY A 602 -12.18 14.30 -27.98
C GLY A 602 -12.59 12.90 -28.48
N LYS A 603 -11.77 12.32 -29.36
CA LYS A 603 -11.87 10.92 -29.80
C LYS A 603 -10.97 10.09 -28.89
N GLN A 604 -11.53 9.03 -28.31
CA GLN A 604 -10.74 8.05 -27.59
C GLN A 604 -10.12 7.09 -28.62
N THR A 605 -8.79 7.09 -28.77
CA THR A 605 -8.12 6.00 -29.49
C THR A 605 -8.20 4.73 -28.66
N SER A 606 -8.77 3.69 -29.26
CA SER A 606 -8.80 2.36 -28.67
C SER A 606 -7.43 1.69 -28.82
N GLU A 607 -7.13 0.73 -27.95
CA GLU A 607 -5.90 -0.08 -28.10
C GLU A 607 -5.87 -0.85 -29.43
N LEU A 608 -7.03 -1.05 -30.08
CA LEU A 608 -7.11 -1.62 -31.42
C LEU A 608 -6.68 -0.62 -32.50
N ASP A 609 -7.10 0.64 -32.40
CA ASP A 609 -6.71 1.71 -33.33
C ASP A 609 -5.19 1.91 -33.29
N GLU A 610 -4.63 1.89 -32.09
CA GLU A 610 -3.19 2.01 -31.84
C GLU A 610 -2.40 0.81 -32.35
N LEU A 611 -3.01 -0.39 -32.33
CA LEU A 611 -2.45 -1.55 -33.01
C LEU A 611 -2.42 -1.32 -34.51
N PHE A 612 -3.50 -0.83 -35.13
CA PHE A 612 -3.54 -0.62 -36.58
C PHE A 612 -2.63 0.53 -37.05
N ILE A 613 -2.48 1.60 -36.27
CA ILE A 613 -1.46 2.64 -36.51
C ILE A 613 -0.06 2.00 -36.54
N PHE A 614 0.23 1.13 -35.58
CA PHE A 614 1.51 0.44 -35.51
C PHE A 614 1.69 -0.58 -36.66
N ILE A 615 0.64 -1.32 -37.03
CA ILE A 615 0.65 -2.21 -38.19
C ILE A 615 0.92 -1.41 -39.47
N GLY A 616 0.28 -0.26 -39.66
CA GLY A 616 0.51 0.61 -40.81
C GLY A 616 1.98 1.05 -40.93
N GLN A 617 2.60 1.45 -39.82
CA GLN A 617 4.04 1.75 -39.77
C GLN A 617 4.89 0.52 -40.14
N MET A 618 4.53 -0.67 -39.65
CA MET A 618 5.23 -1.90 -39.99
C MET A 618 5.09 -2.29 -41.46
N VAL A 619 3.95 -2.02 -42.10
CA VAL A 619 3.75 -2.19 -43.55
C VAL A 619 4.65 -1.24 -44.32
N VAL A 620 4.65 0.05 -43.97
CA VAL A 620 5.48 1.08 -44.62
C VAL A 620 6.97 0.74 -44.52
N ASN A 621 7.40 0.23 -43.36
CA ASN A 621 8.79 -0.16 -43.11
C ASN A 621 9.17 -1.55 -43.66
N GLY A 622 8.27 -2.22 -44.39
CA GLY A 622 8.52 -3.52 -45.01
C GLY A 622 8.69 -4.68 -44.03
N VAL A 623 8.24 -4.53 -42.77
CA VAL A 623 8.27 -5.58 -41.74
C VAL A 623 7.16 -6.61 -41.98
N LEU A 624 6.02 -6.14 -42.48
CA LEU A 624 4.87 -6.97 -42.85
C LEU A 624 4.78 -7.12 -44.36
N GLU A 625 4.63 -8.37 -44.79
CA GLU A 625 4.59 -8.76 -46.20
C GLU A 625 3.14 -8.93 -46.69
N PRO A 626 2.80 -8.38 -47.87
CA PRO A 626 1.56 -8.67 -48.58
C PRO A 626 1.42 -10.16 -48.90
N ASP A 627 0.18 -10.62 -48.95
CA ASP A 627 -0.20 -12.03 -49.14
C ASP A 627 0.36 -12.99 -48.09
N VAL A 628 0.97 -12.52 -47.01
CA VAL A 628 1.41 -13.34 -45.87
C VAL A 628 0.71 -12.88 -44.59
N HIS A 629 0.82 -11.59 -44.29
CA HIS A 629 0.28 -10.99 -43.07
C HIS A 629 -1.05 -10.29 -43.31
N PHE A 630 -1.21 -9.70 -44.49
CA PHE A 630 -2.43 -9.09 -44.96
C PHE A 630 -2.60 -9.37 -46.45
N ALA A 631 -3.83 -9.48 -46.93
CA ALA A 631 -4.15 -9.71 -48.34
C ALA A 631 -5.30 -8.81 -48.76
N THR A 632 -5.32 -8.43 -50.03
CA THR A 632 -6.45 -7.70 -50.62
C THR A 632 -7.65 -8.63 -50.74
N PHE A 633 -8.84 -8.10 -50.49
CA PHE A 633 -10.09 -8.84 -50.52
C PHE A 633 -11.18 -7.97 -51.14
N LYS A 634 -11.74 -8.41 -52.27
CA LYS A 634 -12.59 -7.56 -53.11
C LYS A 634 -11.87 -6.24 -53.48
N GLU A 635 -12.50 -5.36 -54.26
CA GLU A 635 -11.78 -4.22 -54.86
C GLU A 635 -11.26 -3.19 -53.83
N ASN A 636 -11.81 -3.12 -52.60
CA ASN A 636 -11.47 -2.07 -51.63
C ASN A 636 -11.35 -2.55 -50.16
N GLN A 637 -11.24 -3.85 -49.87
CA GLN A 637 -11.12 -4.34 -48.50
C GLN A 637 -9.85 -5.17 -48.31
N ILE A 638 -9.47 -5.40 -47.06
CA ILE A 638 -8.30 -6.22 -46.74
C ILE A 638 -8.60 -7.22 -45.63
N VAL A 639 -7.95 -8.37 -45.69
CA VAL A 639 -7.97 -9.37 -44.63
C VAL A 639 -6.62 -9.37 -43.92
N VAL A 640 -6.64 -9.11 -42.62
CA VAL A 640 -5.44 -8.96 -41.78
C VAL A 640 -5.31 -10.13 -40.80
N ARG A 641 -4.15 -10.80 -40.80
CA ARG A 641 -3.87 -11.97 -39.94
C ARG A 641 -3.17 -11.57 -38.65
N ILE A 642 -3.95 -10.99 -37.73
CA ILE A 642 -3.47 -10.54 -36.41
C ILE A 642 -2.63 -11.59 -35.65
N PRO A 643 -2.97 -12.90 -35.61
CA PRO A 643 -2.13 -13.91 -34.95
C PRO A 643 -0.71 -14.04 -35.52
N GLU A 644 -0.53 -13.83 -36.83
CA GLU A 644 0.79 -13.89 -37.48
C GLU A 644 1.56 -12.57 -37.33
N ILE A 645 0.82 -11.46 -37.27
CA ILE A 645 1.39 -10.11 -37.14
C ILE A 645 1.92 -9.88 -35.72
N LEU A 646 1.19 -10.31 -34.68
CA LEU A 646 1.51 -10.02 -33.28
C LEU A 646 2.94 -10.43 -32.87
N PRO A 647 3.44 -11.64 -33.19
CA PRO A 647 4.84 -12.01 -32.92
C PRO A 647 5.85 -11.04 -33.55
N LYS A 648 5.65 -10.67 -34.83
CA LYS A 648 6.48 -9.67 -35.52
C LYS A 648 6.34 -8.27 -34.91
N ALA A 649 5.14 -7.91 -34.46
CA ALA A 649 4.88 -6.64 -33.81
C ALA A 649 5.63 -6.54 -32.48
N TYR A 650 5.66 -7.61 -31.68
CA TYR A 650 6.47 -7.66 -30.45
C TYR A 650 7.97 -7.54 -30.72
N GLU A 651 8.48 -8.23 -31.74
CA GLU A 651 9.89 -8.13 -32.13
C GLU A 651 10.24 -6.71 -32.61
N TYR A 652 9.41 -6.15 -33.48
CA TYR A 652 9.59 -4.80 -34.02
C TYR A 652 9.50 -3.73 -32.92
N ALA A 653 8.53 -3.84 -32.01
CA ALA A 653 8.36 -2.92 -30.88
C ALA A 653 9.57 -2.92 -29.92
N ARG A 654 10.26 -4.07 -29.77
CA ARG A 654 11.52 -4.13 -29.03
C ARG A 654 12.66 -3.44 -29.77
N ARG A 655 12.75 -3.63 -31.09
CA ARG A 655 13.79 -3.02 -31.93
C ARG A 655 13.63 -1.50 -32.08
N SER A 656 12.39 -1.00 -32.18
CA SER A 656 12.09 0.43 -32.39
C SER A 656 11.96 1.24 -31.10
N ASP A 657 12.25 0.64 -29.95
CA ASP A 657 11.94 1.15 -28.62
C ASP A 657 10.52 1.76 -28.44
N ARG A 658 9.48 1.18 -29.08
CA ARG A 658 8.07 1.60 -28.88
C ARG A 658 7.64 1.58 -27.40
N LYS A 659 7.38 2.74 -26.80
CA LYS A 659 7.00 2.86 -25.37
C LYS A 659 5.61 2.30 -25.03
N ARG A 660 4.61 2.49 -25.91
CA ARG A 660 3.24 1.99 -25.70
C ARG A 660 3.21 0.46 -25.65
N GLU A 661 2.38 -0.12 -24.79
CA GLU A 661 2.28 -1.57 -24.61
C GLU A 661 1.52 -2.24 -25.78
N LEU A 662 1.80 -3.53 -26.03
CA LEU A 662 1.02 -4.38 -26.94
C LEU A 662 0.27 -5.42 -26.12
N LEU A 663 -1.05 -5.50 -26.30
CA LEU A 663 -1.89 -6.44 -25.58
C LEU A 663 -1.72 -7.88 -26.09
N GLY A 664 -2.16 -8.85 -25.29
CA GLY A 664 -2.22 -10.25 -25.72
C GLY A 664 -3.26 -10.50 -26.82
N LEU A 665 -3.09 -11.59 -27.57
CA LEU A 665 -3.96 -11.96 -28.69
C LEU A 665 -5.45 -12.05 -28.29
N ASP A 666 -5.77 -12.62 -27.13
CA ASP A 666 -7.16 -12.76 -26.69
C ASP A 666 -7.81 -11.42 -26.33
N ALA A 667 -7.03 -10.47 -25.81
CA ALA A 667 -7.50 -9.11 -25.57
C ALA A 667 -7.83 -8.42 -26.91
N TYR A 668 -6.94 -8.52 -27.91
CA TYR A 668 -7.22 -7.99 -29.24
C TYR A 668 -8.41 -8.67 -29.92
N ARG A 669 -8.59 -9.99 -29.77
CA ARG A 669 -9.79 -10.69 -30.27
C ARG A 669 -11.08 -10.12 -29.66
N SER A 670 -11.07 -9.84 -28.36
CA SER A 670 -12.21 -9.20 -27.69
C SER A 670 -12.48 -7.80 -28.25
N LEU A 671 -11.44 -6.98 -28.43
CA LEU A 671 -11.57 -5.64 -29.02
C LEU A 671 -12.09 -5.68 -30.47
N ILE A 672 -11.59 -6.61 -31.28
CA ILE A 672 -12.01 -6.82 -32.68
C ILE A 672 -13.48 -7.24 -32.74
N LYS A 673 -13.92 -8.12 -31.83
CA LYS A 673 -15.32 -8.51 -31.73
C LYS A 673 -16.20 -7.30 -31.40
N ASN A 674 -15.82 -6.52 -30.39
CA ASN A 674 -16.56 -5.33 -29.99
C ASN A 674 -16.57 -4.25 -31.09
N ALA A 675 -15.50 -4.14 -31.87
CA ALA A 675 -15.44 -3.22 -33.01
C ALA A 675 -16.38 -3.66 -34.14
N ALA A 676 -16.40 -4.95 -34.47
CA ALA A 676 -17.27 -5.51 -35.51
C ALA A 676 -18.78 -5.36 -35.22
N GLU A 677 -19.16 -5.24 -33.94
CA GLU A 677 -20.55 -5.02 -33.51
C GLU A 677 -20.98 -3.54 -33.61
N LYS A 678 -20.04 -2.60 -33.83
CA LYS A 678 -20.34 -1.17 -33.92
C LYS A 678 -20.63 -0.74 -35.35
N GLU A 679 -21.73 -0.01 -35.52
CA GLU A 679 -22.06 0.67 -36.78
C GLU A 679 -20.97 1.70 -37.14
N GLY A 680 -20.54 1.70 -38.41
CA GLY A 680 -19.46 2.58 -38.89
C GLY A 680 -18.04 2.17 -38.45
N SER A 681 -17.82 0.95 -37.98
CA SER A 681 -16.47 0.44 -37.69
C SER A 681 -15.70 0.09 -38.97
N TYR A 682 -14.38 0.29 -38.96
CA TYR A 682 -13.50 -0.27 -39.99
C TYR A 682 -13.35 -1.79 -39.88
N VAL A 683 -13.79 -2.42 -38.79
CA VAL A 683 -13.79 -3.89 -38.66
C VAL A 683 -15.12 -4.43 -39.20
N LEU A 684 -15.08 -5.09 -40.36
CA LEU A 684 -16.29 -5.59 -41.04
C LEU A 684 -16.62 -7.03 -40.67
N SER A 685 -15.61 -7.85 -40.37
CA SER A 685 -15.79 -9.25 -39.96
C SER A 685 -14.62 -9.70 -39.09
N THR A 686 -14.91 -10.51 -38.08
CA THR A 686 -13.89 -11.07 -37.18
C THR A 686 -13.16 -12.28 -37.77
N SER A 687 -13.70 -12.89 -38.83
CA SER A 687 -13.19 -14.12 -39.42
C SER A 687 -13.61 -14.28 -40.88
N GLU A 688 -12.83 -13.71 -41.79
CA GLU A 688 -13.04 -13.78 -43.24
C GLU A 688 -11.96 -14.65 -43.91
N ARG A 689 -12.33 -15.42 -44.94
CA ARG A 689 -11.38 -16.25 -45.70
C ARG A 689 -10.83 -15.47 -46.90
N ALA A 690 -9.51 -15.39 -47.01
CA ALA A 690 -8.82 -14.85 -48.18
C ALA A 690 -7.64 -15.75 -48.59
N ASP A 691 -7.16 -15.56 -49.82
CA ASP A 691 -6.02 -16.30 -50.36
C ASP A 691 -4.70 -15.65 -49.90
N PHE A 692 -3.83 -16.45 -49.29
CA PHE A 692 -2.47 -16.05 -48.89
C PHE A 692 -1.44 -17.03 -49.43
N HIS A 693 -0.17 -16.63 -49.45
CA HIS A 693 0.94 -17.55 -49.67
C HIS A 693 1.03 -18.58 -48.54
N SER A 694 1.14 -19.84 -48.93
CA SER A 694 1.32 -20.95 -48.00
C SER A 694 2.80 -21.11 -47.63
N PRO A 695 3.12 -21.42 -46.36
CA PRO A 695 4.48 -21.83 -45.96
C PRO A 695 4.99 -23.07 -46.72
N ALA A 696 4.09 -23.90 -47.24
CA ALA A 696 4.42 -25.09 -48.03
C ALA A 696 4.63 -24.81 -49.54
N GLY A 697 4.58 -23.55 -49.96
CA GLY A 697 4.57 -23.14 -51.37
C GLY A 697 3.16 -23.09 -51.97
N GLY A 698 2.93 -22.17 -52.91
CA GLY A 698 1.61 -21.93 -53.53
C GLY A 698 0.68 -21.03 -52.71
N ARG A 699 -0.61 -20.99 -53.09
CA ARG A 699 -1.65 -20.21 -52.41
C ARG A 699 -2.61 -21.10 -51.62
N ALA A 700 -3.03 -20.65 -50.45
CA ALA A 700 -3.99 -21.34 -49.58
C ALA A 700 -4.93 -20.33 -48.90
N GLN A 701 -6.13 -20.79 -48.55
CA GLN A 701 -7.11 -19.95 -47.86
C GLN A 701 -6.83 -19.93 -46.35
N PHE A 702 -6.58 -18.73 -45.81
CA PHE A 702 -6.48 -18.51 -44.37
C PHE A 702 -7.56 -17.54 -43.91
N ARG A 703 -7.85 -17.60 -42.60
CA ARG A 703 -8.81 -16.70 -41.96
C ARG A 703 -8.10 -15.52 -41.33
N GLY A 704 -8.68 -14.34 -41.48
CA GLY A 704 -8.23 -13.11 -40.83
C GLY A 704 -9.38 -12.17 -40.52
N VAL A 705 -9.05 -10.98 -40.05
CA VAL A 705 -10.02 -9.93 -39.76
C VAL A 705 -10.24 -9.11 -41.02
N LEU A 706 -11.50 -8.94 -41.44
CA LEU A 706 -11.84 -8.12 -42.60
C LEU A 706 -11.91 -6.65 -42.17
N ILE A 707 -11.15 -5.80 -42.86
CA ILE A 707 -11.00 -4.39 -42.57
C ILE A 707 -11.41 -3.57 -43.79
N ASP A 708 -12.09 -2.44 -43.54
CA ASP A 708 -12.30 -1.35 -44.48
C ASP A 708 -11.18 -0.29 -44.31
N PRO A 709 -10.22 -0.20 -45.23
CA PRO A 709 -9.10 0.73 -45.10
C PRO A 709 -9.49 2.20 -45.19
N GLN A 710 -10.59 2.55 -45.88
CA GLN A 710 -11.04 3.94 -46.00
C GLN A 710 -11.56 4.43 -44.64
N ILE A 711 -12.40 3.63 -43.99
CA ILE A 711 -12.90 3.94 -42.65
C ILE A 711 -11.73 3.93 -41.64
N LEU A 712 -10.76 3.02 -41.79
CA LEU A 712 -9.57 2.99 -40.95
C LEU A 712 -8.76 4.29 -41.08
N GLU A 713 -8.56 4.79 -42.30
CA GLU A 713 -7.87 6.04 -42.58
C GLU A 713 -8.59 7.23 -41.95
N GLU A 714 -9.91 7.33 -42.11
CA GLU A 714 -10.71 8.40 -41.50
C GLU A 714 -10.64 8.40 -39.95
N GLN A 715 -10.52 7.22 -39.34
CA GLN A 715 -10.52 7.07 -37.88
C GLN A 715 -9.13 7.18 -37.26
N THR A 716 -8.08 6.73 -37.96
CA THR A 716 -6.73 6.55 -37.39
C THR A 716 -5.62 7.28 -38.14
N GLY A 717 -5.90 7.78 -39.35
CA GLY A 717 -4.92 8.40 -40.24
C GLY A 717 -4.00 7.40 -40.96
N VAL A 718 -4.24 6.09 -40.85
CA VAL A 718 -3.46 5.08 -41.59
C VAL A 718 -3.88 5.08 -43.06
N GLU A 719 -3.01 5.58 -43.94
CA GLU A 719 -3.32 5.74 -45.36
C GLU A 719 -3.79 4.45 -46.04
N THR A 720 -4.92 4.51 -46.76
CA THR A 720 -5.49 3.39 -47.52
C THR A 720 -4.49 2.80 -48.52
N ASN A 721 -3.65 3.66 -49.12
CA ASN A 721 -2.74 3.30 -50.21
C ASN A 721 -1.65 2.28 -49.81
N ILE A 722 -1.29 2.16 -48.52
CA ILE A 722 -0.20 1.28 -48.06
C ILE A 722 -0.60 -0.19 -48.17
N TRP A 723 -1.90 -0.46 -48.22
CA TRP A 723 -2.45 -1.82 -48.24
C TRP A 723 -2.58 -2.42 -49.64
N PHE A 724 -2.58 -1.57 -50.68
CA PHE A 724 -2.89 -1.98 -52.05
C PHE A 724 -1.71 -1.83 -53.03
N LYS A 725 -0.57 -1.25 -52.60
CA LYS A 725 0.60 -1.07 -53.48
C LYS A 725 1.37 -2.38 -53.71
N GLY A 726 1.53 -2.72 -54.98
CA GLY A 726 2.13 -3.96 -55.46
C GLY A 726 3.65 -4.00 -55.43
N THR A 727 4.17 -5.19 -55.14
CA THR A 727 5.56 -5.66 -55.31
C THR A 727 6.68 -4.86 -54.65
N THR A 728 7.46 -5.57 -53.85
CA THR A 728 8.64 -5.20 -53.06
C THR A 728 9.75 -4.38 -53.75
N ARG A 729 9.63 -4.05 -55.05
CA ARG A 729 10.60 -3.24 -55.80
C ARG A 729 10.39 -1.73 -55.70
N ASP A 730 9.16 -1.26 -55.48
CA ASP A 730 8.90 0.20 -55.41
C ASP A 730 9.12 0.79 -54.01
N TYR A 731 9.21 -0.04 -52.97
CA TYR A 731 9.53 0.41 -51.60
C TYR A 731 10.98 0.89 -51.44
N ILE A 732 11.91 0.43 -52.29
CA ILE A 732 13.32 0.88 -52.26
C ILE A 732 13.45 2.32 -52.79
N ALA A 733 12.51 2.81 -53.60
CA ALA A 733 12.56 4.15 -54.18
C ALA A 733 12.13 5.28 -53.23
N PHE A 734 11.50 4.98 -52.08
CA PHE A 734 11.11 5.97 -51.08
C PHE A 734 12.18 6.26 -50.00
N ASN A 735 13.26 5.47 -49.96
CA ASN A 735 14.33 5.61 -48.96
C ASN A 735 15.45 6.60 -49.32
N SER A 736 15.31 7.40 -50.38
CA SER A 736 16.26 8.48 -50.69
C SER A 736 15.74 9.83 -50.17
N TYR A 737 15.84 10.05 -48.86
CA TYR A 737 15.75 11.40 -48.30
C TYR A 737 17.13 12.06 -48.23
N PRO A 738 17.25 13.38 -48.45
CA PRO A 738 18.55 14.05 -48.72
C PRO A 738 19.54 14.14 -47.55
N TRP A 739 19.21 13.64 -46.35
CA TRP A 739 20.08 13.74 -45.17
C TRP A 739 21.03 12.53 -44.98
N GLN A 740 21.09 11.60 -45.95
CA GLN A 740 22.08 10.50 -45.99
C GLN A 740 23.15 10.67 -47.08
N ARG A 741 23.53 11.91 -47.40
CA ARG A 741 24.79 12.23 -48.06
C ARG A 741 25.63 13.15 -47.21
#